data_AF-A0A372GL11-F1
#
_entry.id   AF-A0A372GL11-F1
#
_cell.length_a   1.000
_cell.length_b   1.000
_cell.length_c   1.000
_cell.angle_alpha   90.00
_cell.angle_beta   90.00
_cell.angle_gamma   90.00
#
_symmetry.space_group_name_H-M   'P 1'
#
loop_
_entity.id
_entity.type
_entity.pdbx_description
1 polymer ?
#
loop_
_entity_poly.entity_id
_entity_poly.type
_entity_poly.pdbx_seq_one_letter_code
_entity_poly.pdbx_strand_id
1 'polypeptide(L)'
;MLSFGELTRHRPRVNDVVLPLLLLTAQLAAGPGLAATFEESLSARERTLGLIVGAVVAAALCLRRERPVEVLAVTVVLGTVTELTFSSFTAAPVLWVADLVALYSLAVHRSAQTAVTGGLFAVAAGCFTTALTVPPPEEVVAIIVLYTACYVVVIAFGQLRRQRVEVRRGLAARLDEAERERVLLAAAERERLARDLHDVAGHHLSAVTVHSTAALSLADRRPEMVSEALAVAVGAGREVLSALNRMVDVVGRPSEEPPDADLPELLSPLCAGLARLGIPVSVTVSGGARPLPAETVAAAYGVVQESLTNAMRHARGAPISVQVEYATGTLDVRVRNEKGAAWNDGAELSGGRGVEGMRHRVANVGGTLHAGPVEDGWSVHAAFPAPTRRRRELGWPQLLDAMAFCLCVGLPMLAMVPHDEALSLPPIGLAGLFGLLSAHAAMLWTRRRAPVATLAGVIGVDVLWCGLTLAGAIDTNWLVALGLAWTTEMIAVYSLTVYGPSAGMGFLGAVAVGTAGGLLAVAALAHDPTEKPFTAADGIAGVMFFGFFVTLAMLPLWAWGAAVRSRRRRGREWERSMVEAVAERTDHIVRAERYQVAVGLRDAVLDHTVRLTRIGESALRDGSAHDQRAALTVVVAEARAALSGMRGLLETMEEPMNETVDAAGARP
;
A
#
# COMPACT_ATOMS: atom_id res chain seq x y z
N MET A 1 -18.45 28.28 -7.67
CA MET A 1 -18.96 26.91 -7.44
C MET A 1 -18.07 26.28 -6.39
N LEU A 2 -18.60 25.98 -5.21
CA LEU A 2 -17.83 25.35 -4.12
C LEU A 2 -17.40 23.95 -4.54
N SER A 3 -16.15 23.59 -4.24
CA SER A 3 -15.59 22.27 -4.54
C SER A 3 -16.43 21.17 -3.88
N PHE A 4 -16.62 20.04 -4.57
CA PHE A 4 -17.29 18.84 -4.04
C PHE A 4 -16.65 18.35 -2.70
N GLY A 5 -15.38 18.71 -2.47
CA GLY A 5 -14.67 18.46 -1.22
C GLY A 5 -15.06 19.38 -0.04
N GLU A 6 -15.61 20.57 -0.31
CA GLU A 6 -16.06 21.50 0.72
C GLU A 6 -17.49 21.18 1.19
N LEU A 7 -18.37 20.75 0.28
CA LEU A 7 -19.73 20.31 0.61
C LEU A 7 -19.79 19.03 1.47
N THR A 8 -18.72 18.23 1.48
CA THR A 8 -18.62 16.99 2.28
C THR A 8 -17.98 17.19 3.66
N ARG A 9 -17.50 18.40 4.00
CA ARG A 9 -16.89 18.69 5.31
C ARG A 9 -17.89 19.05 6.42
N HIS A 10 -19.15 19.35 6.11
CA HIS A 10 -20.08 19.96 7.10
C HIS A 10 -21.36 19.18 7.40
N ARG A 11 -21.55 17.97 6.83
CA ARG A 11 -22.56 17.05 7.36
C ARG A 11 -21.91 16.11 8.36
N PRO A 12 -22.43 15.95 9.59
CA PRO A 12 -22.01 14.84 10.44
C PRO A 12 -22.26 13.58 9.60
N ARG A 13 -21.18 12.88 9.23
CA ARG A 13 -21.29 11.65 8.45
C ARG A 13 -22.21 10.75 9.27
N VAL A 14 -23.28 10.19 8.69
CA VAL A 14 -24.30 9.36 9.37
C VAL A 14 -23.69 8.41 10.42
N ASN A 15 -22.48 7.89 10.15
CA ASN A 15 -21.65 7.08 11.05
C ASN A 15 -21.29 7.70 12.42
N ASP A 16 -21.39 9.03 12.60
CA ASP A 16 -21.06 9.72 13.85
C ASP A 16 -22.19 9.69 14.87
N VAL A 17 -23.44 9.54 14.42
CA VAL A 17 -24.63 9.47 15.27
C VAL A 17 -25.07 8.03 15.54
N VAL A 18 -24.84 7.10 14.60
CA VAL A 18 -25.27 5.70 14.70
C VAL A 18 -24.68 5.00 15.93
N LEU A 19 -23.38 5.15 16.19
CA LEU A 19 -22.73 4.48 17.33
C LEU A 19 -23.23 5.01 18.69
N PRO A 20 -23.31 6.33 18.94
CA PRO A 20 -23.96 6.86 20.14
C PRO A 20 -25.40 6.41 20.33
N LEU A 21 -26.20 6.38 19.24
CA LEU A 21 -27.58 5.92 19.30
C LEU A 21 -27.65 4.44 19.70
N LEU A 22 -26.78 3.60 19.12
CA LEU A 22 -26.68 2.18 19.49
C LEU A 22 -26.31 1.99 20.96
N LEU A 23 -25.35 2.76 21.46
CA LEU A 23 -24.97 2.74 22.88
C LEU A 23 -26.14 3.15 23.78
N LEU A 24 -26.90 4.19 23.40
CA LEU A 24 -28.08 4.61 24.14
C LEU A 24 -29.20 3.56 24.12
N THR A 25 -29.43 2.90 22.98
CA THR A 25 -30.39 1.79 22.89
C THR A 25 -29.93 0.58 23.70
N ALA A 26 -28.62 0.31 23.75
CA ALA A 26 -28.04 -0.74 24.57
C ALA A 26 -28.21 -0.43 26.07
N GLN A 27 -28.03 0.82 26.50
CA GLN A 27 -28.29 1.25 27.87
C GLN A 27 -29.76 0.98 28.28
N LEU A 28 -30.72 1.29 27.40
CA LEU A 28 -32.15 1.06 27.64
C LEU A 28 -32.51 -0.43 27.73
N ALA A 29 -31.87 -1.28 26.92
CA ALA A 29 -32.16 -2.72 26.86
C ALA A 29 -31.38 -3.56 27.88
N ALA A 30 -30.09 -3.27 28.04
CA ALA A 30 -29.16 -4.08 28.83
C ALA A 30 -29.18 -3.75 30.32
N GLY A 31 -29.48 -2.50 30.70
CA GLY A 31 -29.51 -2.09 32.12
C GLY A 31 -30.43 -2.96 32.98
N PRO A 32 -31.72 -3.13 32.62
CA PRO A 32 -32.65 -3.98 33.37
C PRO A 32 -32.24 -5.47 33.37
N GLY A 33 -31.70 -5.97 32.26
CA GLY A 33 -31.28 -7.38 32.13
C GLY A 33 -30.04 -7.71 32.95
N LEU A 34 -29.04 -6.81 32.96
CA LEU A 34 -27.85 -6.94 33.78
C LEU A 34 -28.18 -6.85 35.27
N ALA A 35 -28.99 -5.86 35.68
CA ALA A 35 -29.44 -5.75 37.06
C ALA A 35 -30.15 -7.04 37.53
N ALA A 36 -31.00 -7.64 36.69
CA ALA A 36 -31.63 -8.92 36.99
C ALA A 36 -30.65 -10.10 37.07
N THR A 37 -29.57 -10.08 36.27
CA THR A 37 -28.54 -11.14 36.27
C THR A 37 -27.66 -11.09 37.52
N PHE A 38 -27.39 -9.89 38.05
CA PHE A 38 -26.60 -9.68 39.27
C PHE A 38 -27.46 -9.61 40.53
N GLU A 39 -28.76 -9.92 40.44
CA GLU A 39 -29.73 -9.84 41.54
C GLU A 39 -29.80 -8.45 42.20
N GLU A 40 -29.49 -7.40 41.44
CA GLU A 40 -29.50 -6.02 41.90
C GLU A 40 -30.85 -5.34 41.65
N SER A 41 -31.33 -4.58 42.64
CA SER A 41 -32.55 -3.79 42.51
C SER A 41 -32.22 -2.31 42.29
N LEU A 42 -32.40 -1.83 41.06
CA LEU A 42 -32.20 -0.41 40.73
C LEU A 42 -33.42 0.41 41.14
N SER A 43 -33.22 1.45 41.96
CA SER A 43 -34.26 2.43 42.27
C SER A 43 -34.70 3.19 41.00
N ALA A 44 -35.90 3.78 41.03
CA ALA A 44 -36.38 4.62 39.92
C ALA A 44 -35.43 5.80 39.66
N ARG A 45 -34.85 6.37 40.73
CA ARG A 45 -33.89 7.46 40.66
C ARG A 45 -32.61 7.06 39.93
N GLU A 46 -32.02 5.93 40.28
CA GLU A 46 -30.79 5.43 39.63
C GLU A 46 -31.01 5.15 38.15
N ARG A 47 -32.15 4.56 37.79
CA ARG A 47 -32.51 4.34 36.38
C ARG A 47 -32.65 5.64 35.60
N THR A 48 -33.33 6.64 36.15
CA THR A 48 -33.51 7.94 35.49
C THR A 48 -32.17 8.67 35.35
N LEU A 49 -31.36 8.73 36.41
CA LEU A 49 -30.06 9.39 36.37
C LEU A 49 -29.08 8.66 35.44
N GLY A 50 -29.04 7.33 35.46
CA GLY A 50 -28.24 6.53 34.55
C GLY A 50 -28.59 6.76 33.07
N LEU A 51 -29.89 6.91 32.76
CA LEU A 51 -30.34 7.28 31.41
C LEU A 51 -29.93 8.69 31.01
N ILE A 52 -30.03 9.66 31.92
CA ILE A 52 -29.59 11.05 31.67
C ILE A 52 -28.09 11.08 31.39
N VAL A 53 -27.29 10.43 32.24
CA VAL A 53 -25.83 10.36 32.07
C VAL A 53 -25.46 9.64 30.78
N GLY A 54 -26.11 8.52 30.46
CA GLY A 54 -25.94 7.80 29.21
C GLY A 54 -26.28 8.65 27.98
N ALA A 55 -27.35 9.45 28.04
CA ALA A 55 -27.73 10.37 26.97
C ALA A 55 -26.70 11.51 26.78
N VAL A 56 -26.18 12.07 27.88
CA VAL A 56 -25.12 13.11 27.83
C VAL A 56 -23.84 12.55 27.22
N VAL A 57 -23.43 11.35 27.62
CA VAL A 57 -22.24 10.68 27.05
C VAL A 57 -22.44 10.33 25.59
N ALA A 58 -23.61 9.83 25.19
CA ALA A 58 -23.94 9.61 23.79
C ALA A 58 -23.84 10.91 22.97
N ALA A 59 -24.39 12.02 23.48
CA ALA A 59 -24.29 13.32 22.83
C ALA A 59 -22.83 13.80 22.71
N ALA A 60 -22.02 13.62 23.76
CA ALA A 60 -20.59 13.94 23.72
C ALA A 60 -19.86 13.11 22.65
N LEU A 61 -20.15 11.81 22.54
CA LEU A 61 -19.54 10.92 21.54
C LEU A 61 -19.83 11.32 20.08
N CYS A 62 -20.85 12.14 19.80
CA CYS A 62 -21.05 12.71 18.47
C CYS A 62 -19.88 13.63 18.06
N LEU A 63 -19.21 14.25 19.01
CA LEU A 63 -18.06 15.15 18.79
C LEU A 63 -16.71 14.42 18.83
N ARG A 64 -16.68 13.09 18.95
CA ARG A 64 -15.46 12.28 19.17
C ARG A 64 -14.38 12.41 18.08
N ARG A 65 -14.71 12.93 16.89
CA ARG A 65 -13.75 13.16 15.81
C ARG A 65 -13.15 14.56 15.81
N GLU A 66 -13.94 15.55 16.22
CA GLU A 66 -13.53 16.96 16.24
C GLU A 66 -12.84 17.31 17.56
N ARG A 67 -13.42 16.84 18.67
CA ARG A 67 -13.01 17.13 20.05
C ARG A 67 -12.76 15.86 20.87
N PRO A 68 -11.84 14.96 20.43
CA PRO A 68 -11.63 13.67 21.08
C PRO A 68 -11.10 13.77 22.51
N VAL A 69 -10.37 14.84 22.85
CA VAL A 69 -9.78 15.03 24.20
C VAL A 69 -10.88 15.40 25.19
N GLU A 70 -11.72 16.35 24.80
CA GLU A 70 -12.85 16.83 25.59
C GLU A 70 -13.88 15.72 25.80
N VAL A 71 -14.14 14.92 24.76
CA VAL A 71 -15.05 13.78 24.87
C VAL A 71 -14.52 12.73 25.85
N LEU A 72 -13.23 12.36 25.78
CA LEU A 72 -12.66 11.43 26.76
C LEU A 72 -12.72 11.99 28.19
N ALA A 73 -12.44 13.29 28.36
CA ALA A 73 -12.55 13.91 29.68
C ALA A 73 -13.98 13.84 30.23
N VAL A 74 -14.99 14.12 29.39
CA VAL A 74 -16.40 14.03 29.77
C VAL A 74 -16.79 12.60 30.13
N THR A 75 -16.41 11.60 29.33
CA THR A 75 -16.80 10.21 29.60
C THR A 75 -16.15 9.69 30.87
N VAL A 76 -14.85 9.94 31.07
CA VAL A 76 -14.12 9.52 32.27
C VAL A 76 -14.69 10.22 33.51
N VAL A 77 -14.88 11.55 33.48
CA VAL A 77 -15.42 12.29 34.64
C VAL A 77 -16.85 11.85 34.97
N LEU A 78 -17.72 11.68 33.98
CA LEU A 78 -19.07 11.19 34.22
C LEU A 78 -19.08 9.74 34.71
N GLY A 79 -18.17 8.90 34.20
CA GLY A 79 -17.94 7.54 34.69
C GLY A 79 -17.55 7.54 36.16
N THR A 80 -16.52 8.30 36.54
CA THR A 80 -16.06 8.46 37.92
C THR A 80 -17.16 8.98 38.84
N VAL A 81 -17.89 10.04 38.45
CA VAL A 81 -18.99 10.58 39.27
C VAL A 81 -20.10 9.56 39.43
N THR A 82 -20.44 8.83 38.37
CA THR A 82 -21.47 7.78 38.40
C THR A 82 -21.07 6.67 39.36
N GLU A 83 -19.84 6.18 39.29
CA GLU A 83 -19.31 5.11 40.15
C GLU A 83 -19.21 5.52 41.62
N LEU A 84 -18.93 6.80 41.91
CA LEU A 84 -18.96 7.34 43.27
C LEU A 84 -20.37 7.62 43.79
N THR A 85 -21.35 7.81 42.91
CA THR A 85 -22.74 8.16 43.28
C THR A 85 -23.63 6.92 43.41
N PHE A 86 -23.41 5.92 42.57
CA PHE A 86 -24.18 4.68 42.55
C PHE A 86 -23.34 3.54 43.12
N SER A 87 -23.93 2.75 44.00
CA SER A 87 -23.32 1.53 44.54
C SER A 87 -23.27 0.38 43.54
N SER A 88 -23.86 0.55 42.35
CA SER A 88 -23.95 -0.47 41.31
C SER A 88 -23.59 0.09 39.94
N PHE A 89 -22.75 -0.66 39.23
CA PHE A 89 -22.38 -0.37 37.83
C PHE A 89 -23.55 -0.59 36.86
N THR A 90 -24.57 -1.38 37.23
CA THR A 90 -25.72 -1.70 36.35
C THR A 90 -26.65 -0.50 36.15
N ALA A 91 -26.49 0.56 36.95
CA ALA A 91 -27.16 1.84 36.73
C ALA A 91 -26.76 2.51 35.40
N ALA A 92 -25.50 2.34 34.95
CA ALA A 92 -24.98 2.97 33.73
C ALA A 92 -23.92 2.13 32.98
N PRO A 93 -24.20 0.87 32.59
CA PRO A 93 -23.23 -0.04 31.98
C PRO A 93 -22.63 0.47 30.67
N VAL A 94 -23.33 1.38 29.97
CA VAL A 94 -22.83 1.96 28.71
C VAL A 94 -21.59 2.84 28.89
N LEU A 95 -21.34 3.37 30.10
CA LEU A 95 -20.24 4.29 30.36
C LEU A 95 -18.87 3.64 30.13
N TRP A 96 -18.72 2.40 30.58
CA TRP A 96 -17.47 1.67 30.37
C TRP A 96 -17.17 1.46 28.88
N VAL A 97 -18.17 1.12 28.08
CA VAL A 97 -18.03 1.00 26.62
C VAL A 97 -17.76 2.35 25.98
N ALA A 98 -18.41 3.42 26.46
CA ALA A 98 -18.21 4.77 25.97
C ALA A 98 -16.78 5.29 26.21
N ASP A 99 -16.17 4.98 27.35
CA ASP A 99 -14.77 5.30 27.64
C ASP A 99 -13.81 4.62 26.66
N LEU A 100 -14.01 3.33 26.39
CA LEU A 100 -13.21 2.60 25.40
C LEU A 100 -13.38 3.20 23.99
N VAL A 101 -14.59 3.60 23.62
CA VAL A 101 -14.87 4.27 22.33
C VAL A 101 -14.23 5.66 22.26
N ALA A 102 -14.28 6.44 23.34
CA ALA A 102 -13.67 7.76 23.44
C ALA A 102 -12.14 7.66 23.33
N LEU A 103 -11.53 6.74 24.08
CA LEU A 103 -10.08 6.50 24.06
C LEU A 103 -9.62 5.98 22.69
N TYR A 104 -10.38 5.07 22.07
CA TYR A 104 -10.12 4.63 20.70
C TYR A 104 -10.14 5.82 19.73
N SER A 105 -11.14 6.69 19.84
CA SER A 105 -11.29 7.87 18.99
C SER A 105 -10.13 8.84 19.17
N LEU A 106 -9.69 9.06 20.41
CA LEU A 106 -8.49 9.83 20.72
C LEU A 106 -7.25 9.23 20.07
N ALA A 107 -7.04 7.92 20.20
CA ALA A 107 -5.91 7.21 19.62
C ALA A 107 -5.90 7.21 18.08
N VAL A 108 -7.07 7.23 17.43
CA VAL A 108 -7.16 7.33 15.96
C VAL A 108 -6.85 8.74 15.45
N HIS A 109 -7.23 9.79 16.17
CA HIS A 109 -7.18 11.16 15.67
C HIS A 109 -6.02 12.00 16.24
N ARG A 110 -5.35 11.56 17.31
CA ARG A 110 -4.26 12.30 17.96
C ARG A 110 -2.97 11.49 18.09
N SER A 111 -1.92 12.17 18.55
CA SER A 111 -0.58 11.60 18.77
C SER A 111 -0.61 10.42 19.74
N ALA A 112 0.37 9.51 19.62
CA ALA A 112 0.56 8.43 20.57
C ALA A 112 0.73 8.96 22.00
N GLN A 113 1.46 10.07 22.16
CA GLN A 113 1.66 10.72 23.46
C GLN A 113 0.32 11.17 24.05
N THR A 114 -0.52 11.87 23.27
CA THR A 114 -1.84 12.32 23.73
C THR A 114 -2.77 11.15 24.09
N ALA A 115 -2.71 10.07 23.33
CA ALA A 115 -3.50 8.87 23.60
C ALA A 115 -3.05 8.15 24.87
N VAL A 116 -1.73 8.06 25.10
CA VAL A 116 -1.16 7.48 26.33
C VAL A 116 -1.48 8.35 27.54
N THR A 117 -1.38 9.68 27.45
CA THR A 117 -1.76 10.58 28.55
C THR A 117 -3.24 10.48 28.87
N GLY A 118 -4.11 10.37 27.85
CA GLY A 118 -5.54 10.14 28.04
C GLY A 118 -5.84 8.78 28.69
N GLY A 119 -5.13 7.73 28.28
CA GLY A 119 -5.22 6.41 28.90
C GLY A 119 -4.78 6.42 30.36
N LEU A 120 -3.64 7.07 30.66
CA LEU A 120 -3.15 7.23 32.03
C LEU A 120 -4.13 8.00 32.91
N PHE A 121 -4.77 9.05 32.38
CA PHE A 121 -5.82 9.78 33.07
C PHE A 121 -7.02 8.87 33.41
N ALA A 122 -7.48 8.07 32.45
CA ALA A 122 -8.57 7.12 32.66
C ALA A 122 -8.20 6.01 33.68
N VAL A 123 -6.97 5.46 33.61
CA VAL A 123 -6.46 4.51 34.62
C VAL A 123 -6.43 5.18 36.00
N ALA A 124 -5.88 6.39 36.12
CA ALA A 124 -5.78 7.08 37.39
C ALA A 124 -7.17 7.36 38.00
N ALA A 125 -8.15 7.71 37.18
CA ALA A 125 -9.54 7.88 37.61
C ALA A 125 -10.14 6.56 38.13
N GLY A 126 -9.93 5.44 37.43
CA GLY A 126 -10.36 4.11 37.90
C GLY A 126 -9.64 3.66 39.17
N CYS A 127 -8.32 3.90 39.29
CA CYS A 127 -7.58 3.66 40.52
C CYS A 127 -8.16 4.46 41.70
N PHE A 128 -8.52 5.72 41.44
CA PHE A 128 -9.08 6.61 42.45
C PHE A 128 -10.44 6.13 42.95
N THR A 129 -11.35 5.73 42.06
CA THR A 129 -12.65 5.19 42.47
C THR A 129 -12.48 3.87 43.21
N THR A 130 -11.68 2.96 42.66
CA THR A 130 -11.43 1.64 43.25
C THR A 130 -10.81 1.75 44.66
N ALA A 131 -9.86 2.66 44.86
CA ALA A 131 -9.25 2.89 46.18
C ALA A 131 -10.23 3.45 47.23
N LEU A 132 -11.36 4.02 46.81
CA LEU A 132 -12.39 4.55 47.70
C LEU A 132 -13.53 3.56 47.96
N THR A 133 -13.75 2.60 47.05
CA THR A 133 -14.93 1.72 47.06
C THR A 133 -14.62 0.24 47.33
N VAL A 134 -13.40 -0.23 47.08
CA VAL A 134 -13.02 -1.65 47.17
C VAL A 134 -12.14 -1.91 48.41
N PRO A 135 -12.56 -2.76 49.37
CA PRO A 135 -11.89 -2.89 50.67
C PRO A 135 -10.59 -3.73 50.75
N PRO A 136 -10.28 -4.71 49.88
CA PRO A 136 -8.94 -5.35 49.89
C PRO A 136 -7.97 -4.78 48.81
N PRO A 137 -6.69 -4.49 49.15
CA PRO A 137 -5.71 -3.90 48.22
C PRO A 137 -5.35 -4.79 47.02
N GLU A 138 -5.50 -6.10 47.13
CA GLU A 138 -5.25 -7.08 46.05
C GLU A 138 -6.29 -7.04 44.93
N GLU A 139 -7.57 -6.83 45.23
CA GLU A 139 -8.62 -6.59 44.23
C GLU A 139 -8.36 -5.29 43.45
N VAL A 140 -7.79 -4.29 44.12
CA VAL A 140 -7.40 -3.02 43.47
C VAL A 140 -6.32 -3.26 42.41
N VAL A 141 -5.28 -4.03 42.75
CA VAL A 141 -4.19 -4.35 41.79
C VAL A 141 -4.73 -5.11 40.57
N ALA A 142 -5.65 -6.06 40.79
CA ALA A 142 -6.31 -6.81 39.74
C ALA A 142 -6.99 -5.92 38.70
N ILE A 143 -7.87 -5.05 39.19
CA ILE A 143 -8.69 -4.15 38.38
C ILE A 143 -7.80 -3.17 37.62
N ILE A 144 -6.76 -2.64 38.26
CA ILE A 144 -5.79 -1.74 37.63
C ILE A 144 -5.07 -2.43 36.48
N VAL A 145 -4.59 -3.67 36.68
CA VAL A 145 -3.89 -4.43 35.63
C VAL A 145 -4.83 -4.67 34.44
N LEU A 146 -6.08 -5.08 34.71
CA LEU A 146 -7.08 -5.32 33.67
C LEU A 146 -7.44 -4.06 32.88
N TYR A 147 -7.72 -2.94 33.56
CA TYR A 147 -8.03 -1.67 32.87
C TYR A 147 -6.84 -1.14 32.09
N THR A 148 -5.64 -1.20 32.67
CA THR A 148 -4.42 -0.80 31.97
C THR A 148 -4.22 -1.63 30.71
N ALA A 149 -4.40 -2.96 30.80
CA ALA A 149 -4.32 -3.85 29.65
C ALA A 149 -5.33 -3.48 28.56
N CYS A 150 -6.61 -3.31 28.93
CA CYS A 150 -7.68 -2.93 28.01
C CYS A 150 -7.38 -1.59 27.30
N TYR A 151 -6.97 -0.56 28.04
CA TYR A 151 -6.66 0.75 27.46
C TYR A 151 -5.43 0.72 26.57
N VAL A 152 -4.37 0.00 26.93
CA VAL A 152 -3.20 -0.19 26.05
C VAL A 152 -3.61 -0.86 24.74
N VAL A 153 -4.47 -1.89 24.79
CA VAL A 153 -5.00 -2.56 23.59
C VAL A 153 -5.79 -1.58 22.72
N VAL A 154 -6.70 -0.80 23.33
CA VAL A 154 -7.50 0.21 22.63
C VAL A 154 -6.61 1.27 21.95
N ILE A 155 -5.62 1.79 22.68
CA ILE A 155 -4.66 2.76 22.15
C ILE A 155 -3.88 2.15 20.99
N ALA A 156 -3.34 0.94 21.15
CA ALA A 156 -2.58 0.27 20.11
C ALA A 156 -3.41 0.04 18.84
N PHE A 157 -4.66 -0.40 18.96
CA PHE A 157 -5.55 -0.53 17.81
C PHE A 157 -5.87 0.81 17.14
N GLY A 158 -6.10 1.87 17.94
CA GLY A 158 -6.33 3.22 17.44
C GLY A 158 -5.13 3.76 16.65
N GLN A 159 -3.92 3.60 17.20
CA GLN A 159 -2.69 4.05 16.56
C GLN A 159 -2.34 3.24 15.31
N LEU A 160 -2.56 1.92 15.31
CA LEU A 160 -2.44 1.10 14.10
C LEU A 160 -3.44 1.53 13.03
N ARG A 161 -4.67 1.89 13.42
CA ARG A 161 -5.66 2.41 12.47
C ARG A 161 -5.23 3.77 11.92
N ARG A 162 -4.72 4.67 12.77
CA ARG A 162 -4.18 5.96 12.36
C ARG A 162 -3.06 5.80 11.34
N GLN A 163 -2.05 4.98 11.64
CA GLN A 163 -0.93 4.71 10.74
C GLN A 163 -1.42 4.20 9.37
N ARG A 164 -2.40 3.29 9.35
CA ARG A 164 -2.99 2.81 8.09
C ARG A 164 -3.71 3.91 7.32
N VAL A 165 -4.43 4.78 8.00
CA VAL A 165 -5.14 5.90 7.35
C VAL A 165 -4.14 6.92 6.80
N GLU A 166 -3.07 7.22 7.53
CA GLU A 166 -2.00 8.12 7.09
C GLU A 166 -1.27 7.57 5.87
N VAL A 167 -0.89 6.29 5.87
CA VAL A 167 -0.28 5.63 4.70
C VAL A 167 -1.20 5.71 3.49
N ARG A 168 -2.49 5.41 3.67
CA ARG A 168 -3.48 5.49 2.57
C ARG A 168 -3.66 6.91 2.04
N ARG A 169 -3.70 7.91 2.91
CA ARG A 169 -3.80 9.32 2.51
C ARG A 169 -2.54 9.77 1.78
N GLY A 170 -1.36 9.38 2.25
CA GLY A 170 -0.09 9.68 1.59
C GLY A 170 -0.01 9.04 0.21
N LEU A 171 -0.47 7.80 0.07
CA LEU A 171 -0.53 7.11 -1.22
C LEU A 171 -1.54 7.78 -2.18
N ALA A 172 -2.72 8.16 -1.69
CA ALA A 172 -3.71 8.90 -2.48
C ALA A 172 -3.20 10.28 -2.93
N ALA A 173 -2.51 11.02 -2.06
CA ALA A 173 -1.94 12.31 -2.43
C ALA A 173 -0.83 12.19 -3.49
N ARG A 174 0.01 11.15 -3.40
CA ARG A 174 1.03 10.86 -4.43
C ARG A 174 0.41 10.50 -5.77
N LEU A 175 -0.74 9.83 -5.77
CA LEU A 175 -1.50 9.53 -6.98
C LEU A 175 -2.06 10.79 -7.61
N ASP A 176 -2.69 11.66 -6.83
CA ASP A 176 -3.22 12.93 -7.33
C ASP A 176 -2.11 13.80 -7.92
N GLU A 177 -0.92 13.80 -7.31
CA GLU A 177 0.23 14.54 -7.82
C GLU A 177 0.79 13.92 -9.11
N ALA A 178 0.95 12.59 -9.15
CA ALA A 178 1.35 11.88 -10.35
C ALA A 178 0.35 12.10 -11.51
N GLU A 179 -0.95 12.17 -11.23
CA GLU A 179 -1.97 12.45 -12.25
C GLU A 179 -1.85 13.87 -12.82
N ARG A 180 -1.54 14.86 -11.99
CA ARG A 180 -1.28 16.23 -12.47
C ARG A 180 -0.02 16.31 -13.31
N GLU A 181 1.06 15.67 -12.85
CA GLU A 181 2.32 15.61 -13.59
C GLU A 181 2.13 14.92 -14.95
N ARG A 182 1.30 13.86 -15.02
CA ARG A 182 0.92 13.18 -16.27
C ARG A 182 0.29 14.15 -17.28
N VAL A 183 -0.70 14.94 -16.87
CA VAL A 183 -1.38 15.90 -17.76
C VAL A 183 -0.38 16.95 -18.28
N LEU A 184 0.53 17.42 -17.42
CA LEU A 184 1.54 18.41 -17.80
C LEU A 184 2.59 17.84 -18.76
N LEU A 185 3.09 16.64 -18.51
CA LEU A 185 4.09 15.99 -19.38
C LEU A 185 3.52 15.65 -20.76
N ALA A 186 2.27 15.17 -20.82
CA ALA A 186 1.60 14.91 -22.09
C ALA A 186 1.41 16.21 -22.90
N ALA A 187 0.99 17.30 -22.25
CA ALA A 187 0.85 18.60 -22.90
C ALA A 187 2.21 19.15 -23.41
N ALA A 188 3.27 19.03 -22.60
CA ALA A 188 4.61 19.47 -22.98
C ALA A 188 5.19 18.66 -24.16
N GLU A 189 4.97 17.34 -24.19
CA GLU A 189 5.39 16.51 -25.31
C GLU A 189 4.61 16.87 -26.58
N ARG A 190 3.29 17.08 -26.47
CA ARG A 190 2.42 17.51 -27.59
C ARG A 190 2.90 18.82 -28.18
N GLU A 191 3.22 19.81 -27.35
CA GLU A 191 3.75 21.11 -27.79
C GLU A 191 5.13 20.97 -28.45
N ARG A 192 6.02 20.11 -27.91
CA ARG A 192 7.31 19.84 -28.55
C ARG A 192 7.13 19.22 -29.93
N LEU A 193 6.26 18.22 -30.05
CA LEU A 193 5.97 17.56 -31.33
C LEU A 193 5.36 18.54 -32.35
N ALA A 194 4.41 19.39 -31.93
CA ALA A 194 3.84 20.42 -32.80
C ALA A 194 4.91 21.37 -33.35
N ARG A 195 5.85 21.82 -32.50
CA ARG A 195 6.97 22.68 -32.89
C ARG A 195 7.92 21.99 -33.87
N ASP A 196 8.34 20.77 -33.54
CA ASP A 196 9.23 19.96 -34.40
C ASP A 196 8.61 19.72 -35.80
N LEU A 197 7.29 19.51 -35.85
CA LEU A 197 6.53 19.37 -37.09
C LEU A 197 6.46 20.67 -37.89
N HIS A 198 6.18 21.79 -37.22
CA HIS A 198 6.11 23.11 -37.87
C HIS A 198 7.46 23.51 -38.49
N ASP A 199 8.55 23.34 -37.74
CA ASP A 199 9.89 23.75 -38.16
C ASP A 199 10.37 22.93 -39.36
N VAL A 200 10.10 21.62 -39.37
CA VAL A 200 10.56 20.75 -40.47
C VAL A 200 9.60 20.76 -41.65
N ALA A 201 8.34 20.39 -41.48
CA ALA A 201 7.42 20.27 -42.61
C ALA A 201 6.98 21.65 -43.12
N GLY A 202 6.71 22.60 -42.22
CA GLY A 202 6.24 23.94 -42.58
C GLY A 202 7.27 24.73 -43.38
N HIS A 203 8.52 24.78 -42.93
CA HIS A 203 9.58 25.54 -43.61
C HIS A 203 9.86 24.99 -45.01
N HIS A 204 10.07 23.67 -45.12
CA HIS A 204 10.44 23.04 -46.39
C HIS A 204 9.29 23.06 -47.41
N LEU A 205 8.06 22.71 -47.03
CA LEU A 205 6.91 22.71 -47.96
C LEU A 205 6.48 24.13 -48.39
N SER A 206 6.66 25.12 -47.51
CA SER A 206 6.44 26.53 -47.87
C SER A 206 7.46 27.00 -48.90
N ALA A 207 8.75 26.67 -48.71
CA ALA A 207 9.79 26.95 -49.69
C ALA A 207 9.51 26.28 -51.04
N VAL A 208 9.05 25.02 -51.06
CA VAL A 208 8.61 24.34 -52.29
C VAL A 208 7.49 25.10 -52.97
N THR A 209 6.47 25.53 -52.23
CA THR A 209 5.33 26.27 -52.79
C THR A 209 5.77 27.60 -53.41
N VAL A 210 6.61 28.37 -52.70
CA VAL A 210 7.09 29.68 -53.16
C VAL A 210 7.99 29.55 -54.40
N HIS A 211 9.02 28.70 -54.33
CA HIS A 211 9.98 28.53 -55.44
C HIS A 211 9.32 27.96 -56.69
N SER A 212 8.44 26.97 -56.52
CA SER A 212 7.74 26.33 -57.64
C SER A 212 6.72 27.27 -58.29
N THR A 213 6.00 28.08 -57.50
CA THR A 213 5.07 29.09 -58.06
C THR A 213 5.83 30.18 -58.83
N ALA A 214 6.98 30.63 -58.32
CA ALA A 214 7.83 31.59 -59.01
C ALA A 214 8.37 31.03 -60.34
N ALA A 215 8.84 29.79 -60.35
CA ALA A 215 9.30 29.12 -61.57
C ALA A 215 8.18 28.94 -62.60
N LEU A 216 6.96 28.58 -62.18
CA LEU A 216 5.79 28.49 -63.07
C LEU A 216 5.43 29.84 -63.72
N SER A 217 5.58 30.95 -62.99
CA SER A 217 5.30 32.30 -63.51
C SER A 217 6.31 32.77 -64.57
N LEU A 218 7.51 32.17 -64.58
CA LEU A 218 8.60 32.50 -65.48
C LEU A 218 8.86 31.41 -66.52
N ALA A 219 8.06 30.33 -66.53
CA ALA A 219 8.28 29.14 -67.33
C ALA A 219 8.37 29.40 -68.85
N ASP A 220 7.64 30.41 -69.36
CA ASP A 220 7.67 30.80 -70.78
C ASP A 220 8.95 31.57 -71.16
N ARG A 221 9.62 32.19 -70.18
CA ARG A 221 10.84 33.00 -70.39
C ARG A 221 12.12 32.29 -69.97
N ARG A 222 12.03 31.39 -69.00
CA ARG A 222 13.13 30.62 -68.40
C ARG A 222 12.68 29.20 -68.09
N PRO A 223 12.51 28.33 -69.11
CA PRO A 223 12.09 26.95 -68.92
C PRO A 223 13.06 26.15 -68.03
N GLU A 224 14.34 26.52 -67.98
CA GLU A 224 15.35 25.95 -67.09
C GLU A 224 15.01 26.10 -65.60
N MET A 225 14.28 27.14 -65.19
CA MET A 225 13.90 27.30 -63.78
C MET A 225 12.81 26.30 -63.35
N VAL A 226 12.09 25.70 -64.29
CA VAL A 226 11.07 24.67 -63.99
C VAL A 226 11.75 23.39 -63.52
N SER A 227 12.84 22.97 -64.18
CA SER A 227 13.60 21.78 -63.79
C SER A 227 14.39 22.01 -62.49
N GLU A 228 14.96 23.20 -62.29
CA GLU A 228 15.60 23.58 -61.02
C GLU A 228 14.61 23.59 -59.85
N ALA A 229 13.41 24.17 -60.03
CA ALA A 229 12.39 24.18 -59.00
C ALA A 229 11.87 22.76 -58.68
N LEU A 230 11.72 21.89 -59.68
CA LEU A 230 11.42 20.47 -59.46
C LEU A 230 12.51 19.77 -58.64
N ALA A 231 13.79 20.03 -58.92
CA ALA A 231 14.90 19.43 -58.18
C ALA A 231 14.91 19.88 -56.71
N VAL A 232 14.67 21.18 -56.46
CA VAL A 232 14.52 21.73 -55.10
C VAL A 232 13.31 21.12 -54.40
N ALA A 233 12.18 20.96 -55.10
CA ALA A 233 10.97 20.34 -54.55
C ALA A 233 11.19 18.89 -54.13
N VAL A 234 11.88 18.10 -54.96
CA VAL A 234 12.23 16.70 -54.64
C VAL A 234 13.21 16.63 -53.47
N GLY A 235 14.22 17.50 -53.41
CA GLY A 235 15.16 17.58 -52.30
C GLY A 235 14.47 17.87 -50.98
N ALA A 236 13.64 18.93 -50.94
CA ALA A 236 12.86 19.29 -49.77
C ALA A 236 11.86 18.20 -49.36
N GLY A 237 11.19 17.55 -50.33
CA GLY A 237 10.29 16.43 -50.07
C GLY A 237 11.00 15.24 -49.40
N ARG A 238 12.22 14.90 -49.82
CA ARG A 238 13.03 13.84 -49.19
C ARG A 238 13.46 14.21 -47.78
N GLU A 239 13.84 15.45 -47.53
CA GLU A 239 14.21 15.94 -46.19
C GLU A 239 13.03 15.85 -45.23
N VAL A 240 11.84 16.30 -45.66
CA VAL A 240 10.60 16.18 -44.89
C VAL A 240 10.26 14.72 -44.62
N LEU A 241 10.25 13.84 -45.62
CA LEU A 241 9.97 12.40 -45.42
C LEU A 241 10.97 11.73 -44.48
N SER A 242 12.25 12.08 -44.58
CA SER A 242 13.30 11.57 -43.69
C SER A 242 13.07 11.98 -42.23
N ALA A 243 12.64 13.22 -42.00
CA ALA A 243 12.33 13.73 -40.67
C ALA A 243 11.05 13.13 -40.09
N LEU A 244 9.97 13.06 -40.87
CA LEU A 244 8.70 12.46 -40.44
C LEU A 244 8.87 10.97 -40.12
N ASN A 245 9.61 10.21 -40.92
CA ASN A 245 9.90 8.80 -40.64
C ASN A 245 10.71 8.61 -39.35
N ARG A 246 11.66 9.50 -39.03
CA ARG A 246 12.37 9.45 -37.74
C ARG A 246 11.44 9.71 -36.55
N MET A 247 10.46 10.60 -36.68
CA MET A 247 9.48 10.86 -35.62
C MET A 247 8.54 9.66 -35.41
N VAL A 248 8.16 8.97 -36.49
CA VAL A 248 7.30 7.77 -36.45
C VAL A 248 8.05 6.51 -35.98
N ASP A 249 9.31 6.29 -36.37
CA ASP A 249 10.10 5.11 -35.97
C ASP A 249 10.36 5.03 -34.46
N VAL A 250 10.37 6.18 -33.77
CA VAL A 250 10.51 6.24 -32.31
C VAL A 250 9.28 5.65 -31.58
N VAL A 251 8.14 5.55 -32.26
CA VAL A 251 6.90 4.94 -31.72
C VAL A 251 6.92 3.41 -31.80
N GLY A 252 7.75 2.83 -32.68
CA GLY A 252 7.72 1.40 -33.03
C GLY A 252 8.61 0.47 -32.19
N ARG A 253 9.41 0.98 -31.25
CA ARG A 253 10.26 0.13 -30.40
C ARG A 253 9.59 -0.17 -29.07
N PRO A 254 9.15 -1.42 -28.80
CA PRO A 254 8.83 -1.83 -27.45
C PRO A 254 10.13 -1.76 -26.65
N SER A 255 10.24 -0.78 -25.75
CA SER A 255 11.15 -0.94 -24.62
C SER A 255 10.49 -2.00 -23.76
N GLU A 256 11.00 -3.24 -23.82
CA GLU A 256 10.57 -4.33 -22.95
C GLU A 256 10.69 -3.85 -21.50
N GLU A 257 9.58 -3.88 -20.77
CA GLU A 257 9.58 -3.75 -19.31
C GLU A 257 10.61 -4.73 -18.74
N PRO A 258 11.45 -4.29 -17.78
CA PRO A 258 12.24 -5.26 -17.05
C PRO A 258 11.26 -6.16 -16.28
N PRO A 259 11.42 -7.50 -16.33
CA PRO A 259 10.61 -8.39 -15.50
C PRO A 259 10.71 -8.02 -14.01
N ASP A 260 9.72 -8.49 -13.25
CA ASP A 260 9.58 -8.36 -11.79
C ASP A 260 10.69 -9.16 -11.07
N ALA A 261 11.94 -8.74 -11.28
CA ALA A 261 13.17 -9.43 -10.92
C ALA A 261 14.14 -8.46 -10.25
N ASP A 262 14.96 -8.97 -9.34
CA ASP A 262 15.94 -8.16 -8.64
C ASP A 262 16.98 -7.61 -9.66
N LEU A 263 17.45 -6.38 -9.46
CA LEU A 263 18.37 -5.69 -10.38
C LEU A 263 19.57 -6.57 -10.83
N PRO A 264 20.26 -7.33 -9.95
CA PRO A 264 21.30 -8.27 -10.37
C PRO A 264 20.83 -9.36 -11.33
N GLU A 265 19.61 -9.89 -11.16
CA GLU A 265 19.04 -10.92 -12.02
C GLU A 265 18.74 -10.38 -13.42
N LEU A 266 18.34 -9.10 -13.53
CA LEU A 266 18.14 -8.39 -14.79
C LEU A 266 19.46 -8.09 -15.51
N LEU A 267 20.51 -7.72 -14.78
CA LEU A 267 21.81 -7.38 -15.35
C LEU A 267 22.59 -8.60 -15.84
N SER A 268 22.36 -9.77 -15.25
CA SER A 268 23.07 -11.01 -15.57
C SER A 268 22.93 -11.45 -17.04
N PRO A 269 21.71 -11.59 -17.63
CA PRO A 269 21.56 -11.96 -19.04
C PRO A 269 22.08 -10.89 -20.01
N LEU A 270 21.95 -9.61 -19.66
CA LEU A 270 22.45 -8.47 -20.44
C LEU A 270 23.99 -8.49 -20.53
N CYS A 271 24.69 -8.68 -19.41
CA CYS A 271 26.15 -8.77 -19.38
C CYS A 271 26.66 -10.07 -20.04
N ALA A 272 25.96 -11.20 -19.84
CA ALA A 272 26.28 -12.46 -20.49
C ALA A 272 26.12 -12.40 -22.02
N GLY A 273 25.20 -11.59 -22.52
CA GLY A 273 25.03 -11.31 -23.96
C GLY A 273 26.26 -10.68 -24.60
N LEU A 274 26.85 -9.66 -23.95
CA LEU A 274 28.07 -9.01 -24.43
C LEU A 274 29.31 -9.92 -24.32
N ALA A 275 29.39 -10.74 -23.26
CA ALA A 275 30.48 -11.71 -23.13
C ALA A 275 30.52 -12.71 -24.30
N ARG A 276 29.35 -13.15 -24.80
CA ARG A 276 29.25 -14.01 -26.00
C ARG A 276 29.72 -13.32 -27.29
N LEU A 277 29.73 -11.99 -27.34
CA LEU A 277 30.24 -11.19 -28.45
C LEU A 277 31.75 -10.90 -28.34
N GLY A 278 32.45 -11.53 -27.38
CA GLY A 278 33.89 -11.38 -27.18
C GLY A 278 34.30 -10.13 -26.40
N ILE A 279 33.36 -9.45 -25.74
CA ILE A 279 33.65 -8.28 -24.88
C ILE A 279 33.66 -8.74 -23.42
N PRO A 280 34.80 -8.71 -22.71
CA PRO A 280 34.86 -9.14 -21.32
C PRO A 280 34.11 -8.15 -20.40
N VAL A 281 33.02 -8.62 -19.78
CA VAL A 281 32.22 -7.84 -18.81
C VAL A 281 32.27 -8.52 -17.45
N SER A 282 32.69 -7.80 -16.41
CA SER A 282 32.65 -8.27 -15.01
C SER A 282 31.53 -7.57 -14.24
N VAL A 283 30.75 -8.33 -13.46
CA VAL A 283 29.67 -7.79 -12.62
C VAL A 283 29.99 -8.09 -11.15
N THR A 284 30.03 -7.07 -10.32
CA THR A 284 30.24 -7.20 -8.86
C THR A 284 29.07 -6.60 -8.12
N VAL A 285 28.46 -7.37 -7.22
CA VAL A 285 27.37 -6.91 -6.36
C VAL A 285 27.84 -6.92 -4.91
N SER A 286 27.73 -5.79 -4.23
CA SER A 286 28.13 -5.61 -2.84
C SER A 286 27.00 -5.01 -2.00
N GLY A 287 27.00 -5.30 -0.70
CA GLY A 287 25.86 -5.00 0.18
C GLY A 287 24.71 -6.00 0.01
N GLY A 288 23.90 -6.18 1.05
CA GLY A 288 22.78 -7.12 1.00
C GLY A 288 21.70 -6.63 0.05
N ALA A 289 21.42 -7.41 -1.00
CA ALA A 289 20.33 -7.15 -1.94
C ALA A 289 19.01 -6.93 -1.16
N ARG A 290 18.25 -5.92 -1.59
CA ARG A 290 16.99 -5.52 -0.96
C ARG A 290 15.99 -5.10 -2.02
N PRO A 291 14.68 -5.23 -1.76
CA PRO A 291 13.65 -4.72 -2.65
C PRO A 291 13.82 -3.21 -2.85
N LEU A 292 13.90 -2.80 -4.10
CA LEU A 292 13.97 -1.41 -4.53
C LEU A 292 12.65 -1.00 -5.18
N PRO A 293 12.30 0.30 -5.20
CA PRO A 293 11.21 0.77 -6.05
C PRO A 293 11.45 0.37 -7.52
N ALA A 294 10.42 -0.08 -8.22
CA ALA A 294 10.52 -0.53 -9.61
C ALA A 294 11.13 0.54 -10.54
N GLU A 295 10.78 1.81 -10.31
CA GLU A 295 11.35 2.96 -11.02
C GLU A 295 12.87 3.08 -10.81
N THR A 296 13.35 2.81 -9.60
CA THR A 296 14.80 2.77 -9.29
C THR A 296 15.49 1.62 -10.01
N VAL A 297 14.85 0.44 -10.07
CA VAL A 297 15.38 -0.72 -10.81
C VAL A 297 15.45 -0.44 -12.31
N ALA A 298 14.38 0.11 -12.90
CA ALA A 298 14.34 0.46 -14.32
C ALA A 298 15.35 1.56 -14.68
N ALA A 299 15.48 2.60 -13.86
CA ALA A 299 16.47 3.66 -14.06
C ALA A 299 17.90 3.12 -13.96
N ALA A 300 18.19 2.29 -12.95
CA ALA A 300 19.49 1.63 -12.78
C ALA A 300 19.82 0.70 -13.96
N TYR A 301 18.86 -0.13 -14.39
CA TYR A 301 19.01 -1.01 -15.55
C TYR A 301 19.29 -0.20 -16.84
N GLY A 302 18.51 0.86 -17.09
CA GLY A 302 18.70 1.74 -18.25
C GLY A 302 20.04 2.47 -18.25
N VAL A 303 20.57 2.86 -17.09
CA VAL A 303 21.93 3.41 -16.98
C VAL A 303 22.97 2.38 -17.39
N VAL A 304 22.85 1.13 -16.92
CA VAL A 304 23.81 0.07 -17.30
C VAL A 304 23.71 -0.25 -18.79
N GLN A 305 22.51 -0.42 -19.33
CA GLN A 305 22.28 -0.73 -20.75
C GLN A 305 22.86 0.33 -21.69
N GLU A 306 22.56 1.61 -21.43
CA GLU A 306 23.08 2.72 -22.23
C GLU A 306 24.61 2.85 -22.08
N SER A 307 25.15 2.63 -20.87
CA SER A 307 26.59 2.65 -20.63
C SER A 307 27.33 1.53 -21.38
N LEU A 308 26.77 0.31 -21.41
CA LEU A 308 27.32 -0.81 -22.18
C LEU A 308 27.24 -0.53 -23.70
N THR A 309 26.14 0.07 -24.16
CA THR A 309 25.98 0.45 -25.57
C THR A 309 27.01 1.51 -25.98
N ASN A 310 27.23 2.50 -25.12
CA ASN A 310 28.26 3.52 -25.33
C ASN A 310 29.67 2.92 -25.33
N ALA A 311 29.97 1.98 -24.43
CA ALA A 311 31.24 1.26 -24.43
C ALA A 311 31.44 0.45 -25.73
N MET A 312 30.42 -0.24 -26.23
CA MET A 312 30.50 -0.96 -27.52
C MET A 312 30.75 -0.01 -28.70
N ARG A 313 30.18 1.19 -28.67
CA ARG A 313 30.29 2.18 -29.74
C ARG A 313 31.63 2.91 -29.73
N HIS A 314 32.14 3.23 -28.54
CA HIS A 314 33.27 4.16 -28.36
C HIS A 314 34.56 3.50 -27.82
N ALA A 315 34.49 2.30 -27.24
CA ALA A 315 35.62 1.60 -26.64
C ALA A 315 35.64 0.12 -27.06
N ARG A 316 35.63 -0.13 -28.38
CA ARG A 316 35.61 -1.48 -28.96
C ARG A 316 36.74 -2.35 -28.41
N GLY A 317 36.37 -3.51 -27.84
CA GLY A 317 37.29 -4.53 -27.32
C GLY A 317 37.84 -4.26 -25.91
N ALA A 318 37.51 -3.14 -25.28
CA ALA A 318 37.95 -2.84 -23.92
C ALA A 318 37.16 -3.66 -22.88
N PRO A 319 37.81 -4.15 -21.81
CA PRO A 319 37.10 -4.72 -20.65
C PRO A 319 36.14 -3.71 -20.01
N ILE A 320 34.98 -4.21 -19.56
CA ILE A 320 33.96 -3.43 -18.88
C ILE A 320 33.71 -4.02 -17.49
N SER A 321 33.59 -3.16 -16.48
CA SER A 321 33.22 -3.52 -15.12
C SER A 321 31.92 -2.82 -14.73
N VAL A 322 31.00 -3.59 -14.15
CA VAL A 322 29.72 -3.13 -13.60
C VAL A 322 29.72 -3.43 -12.11
N GLN A 323 29.61 -2.41 -11.28
CA GLN A 323 29.53 -2.51 -9.82
C GLN A 323 28.15 -2.04 -9.37
N VAL A 324 27.51 -2.84 -8.53
CA VAL A 324 26.22 -2.53 -7.90
C VAL A 324 26.39 -2.64 -6.39
N GLU A 325 26.31 -1.52 -5.68
CA GLU A 325 26.52 -1.43 -4.24
C GLU A 325 25.23 -0.99 -3.51
N TYR A 326 24.76 -1.82 -2.58
CA TYR A 326 23.63 -1.52 -1.71
C TYR A 326 24.12 -0.83 -0.42
N ALA A 327 24.34 0.48 -0.49
CA ALA A 327 24.74 1.31 0.63
C ALA A 327 23.56 1.69 1.57
N THR A 328 23.85 2.36 2.69
CA THR A 328 22.80 2.78 3.64
C THR A 328 22.07 4.01 3.08
N GLY A 329 20.82 3.83 2.66
CA GLY A 329 20.03 4.94 2.12
C GLY A 329 20.26 5.23 0.63
N THR A 330 21.20 4.54 -0.02
CA THR A 330 21.44 4.66 -1.47
C THR A 330 21.69 3.30 -2.14
N LEU A 331 21.42 3.22 -3.45
CA LEU A 331 21.93 2.21 -4.37
C LEU A 331 22.93 2.90 -5.30
N ASP A 332 24.15 2.39 -5.34
CA ASP A 332 25.22 2.93 -6.17
C ASP A 332 25.51 1.99 -7.33
N VAL A 333 25.42 2.50 -8.56
CA VAL A 333 25.70 1.75 -9.80
C VAL A 333 26.85 2.43 -10.52
N ARG A 334 27.92 1.68 -10.77
CA ARG A 334 29.10 2.19 -11.48
C ARG A 334 29.44 1.29 -12.67
N VAL A 335 29.51 1.87 -13.85
CA VAL A 335 29.98 1.21 -15.07
C VAL A 335 31.29 1.87 -15.49
N ARG A 336 32.34 1.08 -15.70
CA ARG A 336 33.65 1.57 -16.14
C ARG A 336 34.17 0.69 -17.26
N ASN A 337 34.64 1.31 -18.35
CA ASN A 337 35.38 0.64 -19.40
C ASN A 337 36.80 1.20 -19.51
N GLU A 338 37.74 0.36 -19.92
CA GLU A 338 39.12 0.78 -20.18
C GLU A 338 39.26 1.49 -21.55
N LYS A 339 40.45 2.03 -21.84
CA LYS A 339 40.77 2.60 -23.16
C LYS A 339 40.82 1.50 -24.22
N GLY A 340 39.90 1.53 -25.20
CA GLY A 340 39.86 0.61 -26.34
C GLY A 340 40.64 1.13 -27.57
N ALA A 341 40.71 0.32 -28.63
CA ALA A 341 41.48 0.64 -29.85
C ALA A 341 40.95 1.85 -30.66
N ALA A 342 39.75 2.34 -30.35
CA ALA A 342 39.09 3.49 -30.98
C ALA A 342 38.98 4.71 -30.04
N TRP A 343 39.83 4.78 -29.01
CA TRP A 343 39.88 5.90 -28.07
C TRP A 343 40.45 7.15 -28.77
N ASN A 344 39.59 8.11 -29.11
CA ASN A 344 39.99 9.39 -29.69
C ASN A 344 40.10 10.45 -28.60
N ASP A 345 41.32 10.95 -28.33
CA ASP A 345 41.59 11.98 -27.32
C ASP A 345 41.12 13.41 -27.71
N GLY A 346 40.43 13.59 -28.84
CA GLY A 346 40.10 14.93 -29.36
C GLY A 346 38.91 15.05 -30.32
N ALA A 347 38.00 14.07 -30.38
CA ALA A 347 36.79 14.23 -31.18
C ALA A 347 35.66 14.80 -30.30
N GLU A 348 35.20 16.01 -30.60
CA GLU A 348 33.88 16.49 -30.17
C GLU A 348 32.86 15.38 -30.47
N LEU A 349 32.38 14.72 -29.40
CA LEU A 349 31.41 13.65 -29.47
C LEU A 349 30.12 14.22 -30.04
N SER A 350 29.93 14.06 -31.36
CA SER A 350 28.67 14.33 -32.03
C SER A 350 27.59 13.40 -31.48
N GLY A 351 26.89 13.86 -30.43
CA GLY A 351 25.68 13.24 -29.91
C GLY A 351 25.57 13.18 -28.38
N GLY A 352 25.60 14.32 -27.69
CA GLY A 352 25.38 14.44 -26.23
C GLY A 352 24.01 13.98 -25.69
N ARG A 353 23.20 13.24 -26.48
CA ARG A 353 21.84 12.81 -26.11
C ARG A 353 21.82 11.61 -25.15
N GLY A 354 22.80 10.70 -25.24
CA GLY A 354 22.81 9.47 -24.43
C GLY A 354 23.07 9.74 -22.94
N VAL A 355 24.13 10.51 -22.64
CA VAL A 355 24.48 10.91 -21.26
C VAL A 355 23.41 11.82 -20.65
N GLU A 356 22.87 12.76 -21.43
CA GLU A 356 21.81 13.64 -20.95
C GLU A 356 20.51 12.88 -20.66
N GLY A 357 20.15 11.91 -21.52
CA GLY A 357 19.03 11.00 -21.26
C GLY A 357 19.22 10.14 -20.00
N MET A 358 20.45 9.68 -19.72
CA MET A 358 20.77 9.00 -18.46
C MET A 358 20.65 9.93 -17.25
N ARG A 359 21.15 11.18 -17.33
CA ARG A 359 21.00 12.17 -16.24
C ARG A 359 19.55 12.44 -15.93
N HIS A 360 18.73 12.67 -16.95
CA HIS A 360 17.30 12.93 -16.79
C HIS A 360 16.58 11.74 -16.12
N ARG A 361 16.86 10.50 -16.54
CA ARG A 361 16.28 9.30 -15.91
C ARG A 361 16.67 9.14 -14.44
N VAL A 362 17.93 9.41 -14.10
CA VAL A 362 18.41 9.31 -12.72
C VAL A 362 17.86 10.43 -11.84
N ALA A 363 17.77 11.66 -12.36
CA ALA A 363 17.19 12.80 -11.65
C ALA A 363 15.69 12.59 -11.36
N ASN A 364 14.94 11.98 -12.28
CA ASN A 364 13.51 11.68 -12.11
C ASN A 364 13.21 10.79 -10.89
N VAL A 365 14.15 9.92 -10.50
CA VAL A 365 14.01 9.06 -9.31
C VAL A 365 14.73 9.64 -8.08
N GLY A 366 15.10 10.93 -8.12
CA GLY A 366 15.79 11.63 -7.03
C GLY A 366 17.26 11.24 -6.87
N GLY A 367 17.86 10.62 -7.88
CA GLY A 367 19.27 10.22 -7.88
C GLY A 367 20.20 11.27 -8.47
N THR A 368 21.49 10.95 -8.50
CA THR A 368 22.54 11.76 -9.14
C THR A 368 23.37 10.90 -10.09
N LEU A 369 23.82 11.47 -11.22
CA LEU A 369 24.65 10.78 -12.20
C LEU A 369 25.86 11.62 -12.59
N HIS A 370 27.04 11.00 -12.51
CA HIS A 370 28.31 11.54 -12.99
C HIS A 370 28.84 10.64 -14.10
N ALA A 371 29.14 11.24 -15.26
CA ALA A 371 29.73 10.54 -16.39
C ALA A 371 30.90 11.36 -16.93
N GLY A 372 32.06 10.74 -17.09
CA GLY A 372 33.26 11.44 -17.56
C GLY A 372 34.46 10.53 -17.78
N PRO A 373 35.53 11.08 -18.36
CA PRO A 373 36.80 10.39 -18.51
C PRO A 373 37.45 10.18 -17.13
N VAL A 374 38.11 9.03 -16.97
CA VAL A 374 38.96 8.66 -15.83
C VAL A 374 40.33 8.25 -16.37
N GLU A 375 41.36 8.19 -15.52
CA GLU A 375 42.76 7.98 -15.95
C GLU A 375 42.93 6.85 -16.98
N ASP A 376 42.25 5.71 -16.75
CA ASP A 376 42.35 4.52 -17.61
C ASP A 376 41.12 4.25 -18.48
N GLY A 377 40.24 5.23 -18.70
CA GLY A 377 39.07 5.04 -19.56
C GLY A 377 37.90 5.95 -19.26
N TRP A 378 36.69 5.41 -19.26
CA TRP A 378 35.45 6.17 -19.02
C TRP A 378 34.65 5.56 -17.88
N SER A 379 34.04 6.40 -17.04
CA SER A 379 33.19 5.94 -15.95
C SER A 379 31.84 6.66 -15.94
N VAL A 380 30.79 5.89 -15.69
CA VAL A 380 29.45 6.36 -15.37
C VAL A 380 29.12 5.87 -13.97
N HIS A 381 28.81 6.78 -13.05
CA HIS A 381 28.41 6.50 -11.67
C HIS A 381 27.05 7.14 -11.42
N ALA A 382 26.08 6.32 -11.03
CA ALA A 382 24.73 6.73 -10.64
C ALA A 382 24.45 6.34 -9.20
N ALA A 383 23.94 7.27 -8.40
CA ALA A 383 23.51 7.04 -7.03
C ALA A 383 22.00 7.28 -6.92
N PHE A 384 21.27 6.29 -6.42
CA PHE A 384 19.82 6.30 -6.30
C PHE A 384 19.39 6.30 -4.83
N PRO A 385 18.35 7.05 -4.42
CA PRO A 385 17.79 6.96 -3.07
C PRO A 385 17.25 5.56 -2.79
N ALA A 386 17.51 5.06 -1.58
CA ALA A 386 16.99 3.77 -1.13
C ALA A 386 16.47 3.84 0.31
N PRO A 387 15.51 2.99 0.71
CA PRO A 387 14.96 3.04 2.06
C PRO A 387 16.04 2.78 3.14
N THR A 388 16.23 3.74 4.05
CA THR A 388 17.10 3.54 5.23
C THR A 388 16.50 2.49 6.17
N ARG A 389 17.33 1.55 6.65
CA ARG A 389 16.94 0.55 7.65
C ARG A 389 16.51 1.25 8.95
N ARG A 390 15.20 1.37 9.19
CA ARG A 390 14.70 1.96 10.46
C ARG A 390 15.22 1.14 11.65
N ARG A 391 15.73 1.87 12.66
CA ARG A 391 16.00 1.33 14.01
C ARG A 391 14.71 0.67 14.50
N ARG A 392 14.82 -0.55 15.04
CA ARG A 392 13.68 -1.39 15.42
C ARG A 392 13.08 -0.87 16.74
N GLU A 393 12.40 0.27 16.68
CA GLU A 393 11.54 0.71 17.78
C GLU A 393 10.44 -0.33 18.00
N LEU A 394 10.10 -0.59 19.27
CA LEU A 394 9.04 -1.53 19.62
C LEU A 394 7.72 -1.00 19.06
N GLY A 395 7.22 -1.60 17.99
CA GLY A 395 5.97 -1.17 17.37
C GLY A 395 4.75 -1.58 18.19
N TRP A 396 3.63 -0.90 17.96
CA TRP A 396 2.30 -1.32 18.45
C TRP A 396 1.98 -2.82 18.26
N PRO A 397 2.40 -3.49 17.18
CA PRO A 397 2.13 -4.91 17.04
C PRO A 397 2.84 -5.78 18.08
N GLN A 398 4.05 -5.42 18.51
CA GLN A 398 4.80 -6.11 19.55
C GLN A 398 4.18 -5.87 20.94
N LEU A 399 3.74 -4.63 21.20
CA LEU A 399 3.02 -4.30 22.44
C LEU A 399 1.72 -5.12 22.56
N LEU A 400 0.98 -5.31 21.47
CA LEU A 400 -0.20 -6.17 21.45
C LEU A 400 0.11 -7.66 21.66
N ASP A 401 1.28 -8.13 21.20
CA ASP A 401 1.70 -9.52 21.42
C ASP A 401 2.08 -9.74 22.89
N ALA A 402 2.83 -8.81 23.51
CA ALA A 402 3.14 -8.83 24.93
C ALA A 402 1.88 -8.71 25.81
N MET A 403 0.96 -7.81 25.45
CA MET A 403 -0.28 -7.61 26.21
C MET A 403 -1.21 -8.83 26.14
N ALA A 404 -1.34 -9.44 24.95
CA ALA A 404 -2.09 -10.68 24.82
C ALA A 404 -1.52 -11.78 25.73
N PHE A 405 -0.19 -11.92 25.78
CA PHE A 405 0.47 -12.86 26.69
C PHE A 405 0.15 -12.55 28.16
N CYS A 406 0.31 -11.29 28.59
CA CYS A 406 0.00 -10.89 29.96
C CYS A 406 -1.47 -11.13 30.32
N LEU A 407 -2.42 -10.91 29.41
CA LEU A 407 -3.84 -11.15 29.65
C LEU A 407 -4.15 -12.65 29.77
N CYS A 408 -3.59 -13.47 28.88
CA CYS A 408 -3.79 -14.93 28.88
C CYS A 408 -3.20 -15.61 30.12
N VAL A 409 -2.15 -15.05 30.73
CA VAL A 409 -1.54 -15.60 31.96
C VAL A 409 -2.10 -14.95 33.22
N GLY A 410 -2.22 -13.61 33.22
CA GLY A 410 -2.56 -12.84 34.40
C GLY A 410 -4.02 -12.97 34.84
N LEU A 411 -4.96 -13.06 33.89
CA LEU A 411 -6.39 -13.11 34.21
C LEU A 411 -6.78 -14.45 34.89
N PRO A 412 -6.31 -15.62 34.41
CA PRO A 412 -6.51 -16.88 35.12
C PRO A 412 -5.76 -16.94 36.46
N MET A 413 -4.53 -16.42 36.52
CA MET A 413 -3.77 -16.31 37.78
C MET A 413 -4.54 -15.55 38.84
N LEU A 414 -5.15 -14.43 38.45
CA LEU A 414 -5.89 -13.59 39.36
C LEU A 414 -7.17 -14.25 39.89
N ALA A 415 -7.89 -14.94 39.01
CA ALA A 415 -9.15 -15.59 39.35
C ALA A 415 -8.97 -16.91 40.12
N MET A 416 -7.77 -17.51 40.07
CA MET A 416 -7.46 -18.79 40.74
C MET A 416 -6.87 -18.66 42.13
N VAL A 417 -6.52 -17.45 42.54
CA VAL A 417 -5.91 -17.21 43.83
C VAL A 417 -6.91 -16.43 44.67
N PRO A 418 -7.69 -17.10 45.55
CA PRO A 418 -8.56 -16.41 46.48
C PRO A 418 -7.75 -15.44 47.34
N HIS A 419 -8.31 -14.25 47.58
CA HIS A 419 -7.63 -13.14 48.25
C HIS A 419 -7.03 -13.52 49.63
N ASP A 420 -7.69 -14.43 50.37
CA ASP A 420 -7.23 -14.89 51.69
C ASP A 420 -6.21 -16.05 51.66
N GLU A 421 -6.09 -16.78 50.54
CA GLU A 421 -5.25 -18.00 50.43
C GLU A 421 -3.96 -17.80 49.59
N ALA A 422 -3.81 -16.65 48.95
CA ALA A 422 -2.65 -16.31 48.11
C ALA A 422 -1.30 -16.45 48.82
N LEU A 423 -1.28 -16.15 50.13
CA LEU A 423 -0.11 -16.22 50.99
C LEU A 423 0.11 -17.60 51.61
N SER A 424 -0.87 -18.51 51.49
CA SER A 424 -0.82 -19.87 52.06
C SER A 424 -0.56 -20.98 51.04
N LEU A 425 -0.70 -20.70 49.73
CA LEU A 425 -0.30 -21.65 48.67
C LEU A 425 1.24 -21.84 48.66
N PRO A 426 1.74 -23.08 48.54
CA PRO A 426 3.18 -23.31 48.46
C PRO A 426 3.75 -22.60 47.21
N PRO A 427 4.86 -21.83 47.34
CA PRO A 427 5.43 -21.03 46.24
C PRO A 427 5.72 -21.83 44.95
N ILE A 428 6.02 -23.13 45.12
CA ILE A 428 6.28 -24.07 44.04
C ILE A 428 5.01 -24.32 43.20
N GLY A 429 3.82 -24.35 43.83
CA GLY A 429 2.54 -24.52 43.14
C GLY A 429 2.18 -23.33 42.27
N LEU A 430 2.31 -22.10 42.80
CA LEU A 430 2.07 -20.86 42.05
C LEU A 430 3.06 -20.70 40.88
N ALA A 431 4.34 -20.99 41.10
CA ALA A 431 5.35 -20.97 40.04
C ALA A 431 5.08 -22.02 38.95
N GLY A 432 4.61 -23.22 39.34
CA GLY A 432 4.19 -24.27 38.43
C GLY A 432 2.99 -23.86 37.57
N LEU A 433 1.93 -23.33 38.20
CA LEU A 433 0.73 -22.86 37.51
C LEU A 433 1.03 -21.68 36.55
N PHE A 434 1.83 -20.71 37.00
CA PHE A 434 2.32 -19.62 36.16
C PHE A 434 3.13 -20.16 34.96
N GLY A 435 3.99 -21.15 35.18
CA GLY A 435 4.78 -21.80 34.13
C GLY A 435 3.90 -22.49 33.09
N LEU A 436 2.87 -23.22 33.51
CA LEU A 436 1.92 -23.89 32.62
C LEU A 436 1.09 -22.89 31.81
N LEU A 437 0.53 -21.85 32.44
CA LEU A 437 -0.19 -20.78 31.75
C LEU A 437 0.72 -20.01 30.78
N SER A 438 1.97 -19.75 31.18
CA SER A 438 2.96 -19.12 30.31
C SER A 438 3.30 -19.98 29.10
N ALA A 439 3.46 -21.29 29.28
CA ALA A 439 3.68 -22.22 28.18
C ALA A 439 2.48 -22.25 27.21
N HIS A 440 1.25 -22.22 27.75
CA HIS A 440 0.03 -22.13 26.97
C HIS A 440 -0.03 -20.83 26.14
N ALA A 441 0.16 -19.68 26.78
CA ALA A 441 0.13 -18.37 26.13
C ALA A 441 1.30 -18.14 25.15
N ALA A 442 2.47 -18.75 25.38
CA ALA A 442 3.65 -18.62 24.52
C ALA A 442 3.41 -19.12 23.09
N MET A 443 2.49 -20.07 22.91
CA MET A 443 2.09 -20.56 21.57
C MET A 443 1.60 -19.42 20.67
N LEU A 444 0.99 -18.38 21.26
CA LEU A 444 0.48 -17.22 20.53
C LEU A 444 1.58 -16.39 19.86
N TRP A 445 2.86 -16.55 20.23
CA TRP A 445 3.95 -15.82 19.60
C TRP A 445 4.07 -16.13 18.10
N THR A 446 3.71 -17.35 17.69
CA THR A 446 3.76 -17.78 16.29
C THR A 446 2.44 -17.55 15.54
N ARG A 447 1.40 -17.01 16.19
CA ARG A 447 0.02 -16.91 15.67
C ARG A 447 -0.14 -16.24 14.32
N ARG A 448 0.79 -15.35 13.95
CA ARG A 448 0.76 -14.62 12.67
C ARG A 448 1.57 -15.31 11.56
N ARG A 449 2.55 -16.14 11.93
CA ARG A 449 3.46 -16.83 10.99
C ARG A 449 3.01 -18.25 10.70
N ALA A 450 2.59 -18.98 11.74
CA ALA A 450 2.18 -20.38 11.67
C ALA A 450 0.88 -20.62 12.45
N PRO A 451 -0.24 -19.98 12.06
CA PRO A 451 -1.49 -20.01 12.83
C PRO A 451 -2.07 -21.41 13.05
N VAL A 452 -1.87 -22.34 12.11
CA VAL A 452 -2.31 -23.74 12.25
C VAL A 452 -1.50 -24.44 13.34
N ALA A 453 -0.18 -24.27 13.34
CA ALA A 453 0.69 -24.84 14.36
C ALA A 453 0.43 -24.19 15.74
N THR A 454 0.14 -22.90 15.79
CA THR A 454 -0.27 -22.22 17.03
C THR A 454 -1.53 -22.84 17.63
N LEU A 455 -2.59 -23.03 16.83
CA LEU A 455 -3.83 -23.63 17.35
C LEU A 455 -3.63 -25.08 17.77
N ALA A 456 -2.87 -25.86 16.99
CA ALA A 456 -2.54 -27.24 17.35
C ALA A 456 -1.72 -27.31 18.64
N GLY A 457 -0.80 -26.37 18.86
CA GLY A 457 -0.01 -26.27 20.09
C GLY A 457 -0.87 -25.91 21.31
N VAL A 458 -1.78 -24.94 21.16
CA VAL A 458 -2.77 -24.56 22.19
C VAL A 458 -3.63 -25.76 22.60
N ILE A 459 -4.30 -26.40 21.65
CA ILE A 459 -5.13 -27.60 21.91
C ILE A 459 -4.30 -28.75 22.48
N GLY A 460 -3.06 -28.92 22.01
CA GLY A 460 -2.14 -29.93 22.53
C GLY A 460 -1.80 -29.72 24.01
N VAL A 461 -1.64 -28.46 24.44
CA VAL A 461 -1.46 -28.11 25.85
C VAL A 461 -2.72 -28.42 26.64
N ASP A 462 -3.91 -28.09 26.13
CA ASP A 462 -5.19 -28.36 26.80
C ASP A 462 -5.39 -29.86 27.06
N VAL A 463 -5.20 -30.67 26.02
CA VAL A 463 -5.35 -32.14 26.09
C VAL A 463 -4.30 -32.75 27.02
N LEU A 464 -3.05 -32.29 26.94
CA LEU A 464 -1.98 -32.78 27.82
C LEU A 464 -2.27 -32.44 29.29
N TRP A 465 -2.73 -31.24 29.58
CA TRP A 465 -3.08 -30.81 30.94
C TRP A 465 -4.25 -31.62 31.49
N CYS A 466 -5.32 -31.82 30.70
CA CYS A 466 -6.44 -32.69 31.07
C CYS A 466 -5.96 -34.11 31.37
N GLY A 467 -5.12 -34.69 30.50
CA GLY A 467 -4.58 -36.04 30.67
C GLY A 467 -3.70 -36.19 31.91
N LEU A 468 -2.83 -35.21 32.18
CA LEU A 468 -1.99 -35.19 33.38
C LEU A 468 -2.82 -35.06 34.67
N THR A 469 -3.93 -34.31 34.62
CA THR A 469 -4.85 -34.19 35.76
C THR A 469 -5.60 -35.51 36.00
N LEU A 470 -6.12 -36.13 34.95
CA LEU A 470 -6.78 -37.44 35.04
C LEU A 470 -5.82 -38.55 35.53
N ALA A 471 -4.52 -38.42 35.23
CA ALA A 471 -3.47 -39.32 35.73
C ALA A 471 -3.03 -39.01 37.17
N GLY A 472 -3.57 -37.96 37.81
CA GLY A 472 -3.20 -37.53 39.16
C GLY A 472 -1.82 -36.86 39.26
N ALA A 473 -1.23 -36.44 38.14
CA ALA A 473 0.08 -35.80 38.09
C ALA A 473 0.02 -34.27 38.33
N ILE A 474 -1.15 -33.66 38.12
CA ILE A 474 -1.42 -32.23 38.36
C ILE A 474 -2.68 -32.12 39.22
N ASP A 475 -2.70 -31.13 40.12
CA ASP A 475 -3.84 -30.83 40.99
C ASP A 475 -5.09 -30.45 40.15
N THR A 476 -6.22 -31.07 40.47
CA THR A 476 -7.50 -30.87 39.78
C THR A 476 -7.99 -29.42 39.85
N ASN A 477 -7.69 -28.70 40.94
CA ASN A 477 -8.07 -27.30 41.08
C ASN A 477 -7.47 -26.42 39.98
N TRP A 478 -6.35 -26.85 39.37
CA TRP A 478 -5.70 -26.12 38.28
C TRP A 478 -6.42 -26.28 36.93
N LEU A 479 -7.37 -27.22 36.79
CA LEU A 479 -8.21 -27.31 35.58
C LEU A 479 -9.11 -26.08 35.44
N VAL A 480 -9.53 -25.47 36.56
CA VAL A 480 -10.34 -24.25 36.53
C VAL A 480 -9.50 -23.09 35.99
N ALA A 481 -8.19 -23.04 36.28
CA ALA A 481 -7.26 -22.06 35.71
C ALA A 481 -7.19 -22.16 34.19
N LEU A 482 -7.12 -23.39 33.68
CA LEU A 482 -7.16 -23.66 32.24
C LEU A 482 -8.52 -23.26 31.63
N GLY A 483 -9.62 -23.53 32.34
CA GLY A 483 -10.96 -23.07 31.97
C GLY A 483 -11.10 -21.54 31.89
N LEU A 484 -10.37 -20.81 32.72
CA LEU A 484 -10.33 -19.34 32.68
C LEU A 484 -9.35 -18.79 31.64
N ALA A 485 -8.43 -19.63 31.14
CA ALA A 485 -7.43 -19.28 30.14
C ALA A 485 -7.96 -19.24 28.69
N TRP A 486 -9.26 -19.44 28.46
CA TRP A 486 -9.94 -19.49 27.15
C TRP A 486 -9.66 -18.31 26.22
N THR A 487 -9.18 -17.19 26.75
CA THR A 487 -8.69 -16.06 25.95
C THR A 487 -7.58 -16.49 24.97
N THR A 488 -6.79 -17.50 25.30
CA THR A 488 -5.73 -18.04 24.45
C THR A 488 -6.31 -18.68 23.18
N GLU A 489 -7.33 -19.50 23.35
CA GLU A 489 -8.06 -20.24 22.33
C GLU A 489 -8.85 -19.27 21.45
N MET A 490 -9.51 -18.27 22.05
CA MET A 490 -10.17 -17.18 21.33
C MET A 490 -9.20 -16.45 20.38
N ILE A 491 -8.00 -16.10 20.87
CA ILE A 491 -6.98 -15.43 20.06
C ILE A 491 -6.42 -16.37 18.98
N ALA A 492 -6.26 -17.66 19.27
CA ALA A 492 -5.78 -18.66 18.33
C ALA A 492 -6.77 -18.87 17.17
N VAL A 493 -8.07 -19.05 17.46
CA VAL A 493 -9.15 -19.20 16.45
C VAL A 493 -9.27 -17.93 15.59
N TYR A 494 -9.27 -16.76 16.22
CA TYR A 494 -9.25 -15.48 15.50
C TYR A 494 -8.03 -15.38 14.58
N SER A 495 -6.84 -15.73 15.08
CA SER A 495 -5.59 -15.65 14.32
C SER A 495 -5.58 -16.64 13.16
N LEU A 496 -6.08 -17.86 13.36
CA LEU A 496 -6.24 -18.85 12.29
C LEU A 496 -7.17 -18.35 11.19
N THR A 497 -8.27 -17.69 11.57
CA THR A 497 -9.22 -17.16 10.60
C THR A 497 -8.61 -16.00 9.80
N VAL A 498 -7.86 -15.12 10.46
CA VAL A 498 -7.27 -13.93 9.82
C VAL A 498 -6.04 -14.26 8.98
N TYR A 499 -5.12 -15.08 9.51
CA TYR A 499 -3.80 -15.34 8.93
C TYR A 499 -3.66 -16.72 8.28
N GLY A 500 -4.58 -17.64 8.56
CA GLY A 500 -4.52 -19.01 8.04
C GLY A 500 -4.84 -19.14 6.55
N PRO A 501 -4.91 -20.39 6.05
CA PRO A 501 -5.12 -20.68 4.62
C PRO A 501 -6.47 -20.15 4.10
N SER A 502 -7.54 -20.35 4.88
CA SER A 502 -8.92 -19.98 4.51
C SER A 502 -9.73 -19.56 5.74
N ALA A 503 -10.85 -18.87 5.53
CA ALA A 503 -11.80 -18.59 6.62
C ALA A 503 -12.46 -19.88 7.13
N GLY A 504 -12.68 -20.87 6.27
CA GLY A 504 -13.20 -22.19 6.66
C GLY A 504 -12.30 -22.93 7.65
N MET A 505 -10.98 -22.78 7.51
CA MET A 505 -10.03 -23.34 8.48
C MET A 505 -10.23 -22.75 9.89
N GLY A 506 -10.62 -21.49 9.98
CA GLY A 506 -10.97 -20.85 11.26
C GLY A 506 -12.20 -21.46 11.92
N PHE A 507 -13.21 -21.85 11.14
CA PHE A 507 -14.40 -22.53 11.64
C PHE A 507 -14.06 -23.92 12.17
N LEU A 508 -13.25 -24.69 11.42
CA LEU A 508 -12.74 -25.98 11.89
C LEU A 508 -11.91 -25.81 13.17
N GLY A 509 -11.15 -24.73 13.30
CA GLY A 509 -10.45 -24.39 14.52
C GLY A 509 -11.37 -24.12 15.70
N ALA A 510 -12.50 -23.42 15.50
CA ALA A 510 -13.52 -23.21 16.53
C ALA A 510 -14.14 -24.53 17.02
N VAL A 511 -14.41 -25.47 16.10
CA VAL A 511 -14.88 -26.81 16.43
C VAL A 511 -13.84 -27.58 17.23
N ALA A 512 -12.56 -27.53 16.83
CA ALA A 512 -11.47 -28.22 17.51
C ALA A 512 -11.26 -27.71 18.95
N VAL A 513 -11.31 -26.38 19.15
CA VAL A 513 -11.34 -25.76 20.47
C VAL A 513 -12.57 -26.18 21.26
N GLY A 514 -13.73 -26.26 20.62
CA GLY A 514 -14.94 -26.78 21.24
C GLY A 514 -14.75 -28.19 21.77
N THR A 515 -14.21 -29.10 20.96
CA THR A 515 -13.92 -30.48 21.40
C THR A 515 -12.95 -30.51 22.57
N ALA A 516 -11.88 -29.70 22.55
CA ALA A 516 -10.92 -29.60 23.65
C ALA A 516 -11.56 -29.06 24.94
N GLY A 517 -12.39 -28.01 24.84
CA GLY A 517 -13.15 -27.47 25.96
C GLY A 517 -14.19 -28.44 26.52
N GLY A 518 -14.80 -29.27 25.65
CA GLY A 518 -15.67 -30.36 26.08
C GLY A 518 -14.93 -31.45 26.84
N LEU A 519 -13.71 -31.80 26.41
CA LEU A 519 -12.83 -32.72 27.13
C LEU A 519 -12.45 -32.16 28.51
N LEU A 520 -12.11 -30.87 28.58
CA LEU A 520 -11.82 -30.16 29.83
C LEU A 520 -13.01 -30.23 30.80
N ALA A 521 -14.23 -29.95 30.33
CA ALA A 521 -15.44 -30.01 31.14
C ALA A 521 -15.70 -31.42 31.70
N VAL A 522 -15.56 -32.46 30.85
CA VAL A 522 -15.71 -33.84 31.30
C VAL A 522 -14.61 -34.25 32.27
N ALA A 523 -13.36 -33.82 32.06
CA ALA A 523 -12.26 -34.11 32.97
C ALA A 523 -12.48 -33.47 34.36
N ALA A 524 -13.06 -32.27 34.41
CA ALA A 524 -13.44 -31.62 35.65
C ALA A 524 -14.57 -32.38 36.38
N LEU A 525 -15.63 -32.77 35.66
CA LEU A 525 -16.76 -33.52 36.23
C LEU A 525 -16.35 -34.93 36.72
N ALA A 526 -15.48 -35.62 35.99
CA ALA A 526 -15.01 -36.96 36.35
C ALA A 526 -14.20 -37.00 37.66
N HIS A 527 -13.75 -35.85 38.15
CA HIS A 527 -13.04 -35.72 39.42
C HIS A 527 -13.93 -35.26 40.58
N ASP A 528 -15.21 -34.96 40.35
CA ASP A 528 -16.15 -34.63 41.42
C ASP A 528 -16.51 -35.91 42.21
N PRO A 529 -16.15 -36.00 43.50
CA PRO A 529 -16.42 -37.19 44.31
C PRO A 529 -17.91 -37.40 44.61
N THR A 530 -18.78 -36.44 44.30
CA THR A 530 -20.22 -36.51 44.54
C THR A 530 -21.02 -37.08 43.36
N GLU A 531 -20.40 -37.18 42.17
CA GLU A 531 -21.06 -37.70 40.98
C GLU A 531 -20.88 -39.22 40.81
N LYS A 532 -21.79 -39.85 40.05
CA LYS A 532 -21.69 -41.28 39.70
C LYS A 532 -20.49 -41.50 38.76
N PRO A 533 -19.83 -42.67 38.82
CA PRO A 533 -18.72 -42.98 37.90
C PRO A 533 -19.20 -42.90 36.45
N PHE A 534 -18.53 -42.07 35.65
CA PHE A 534 -18.83 -41.86 34.24
C PHE A 534 -18.69 -43.15 33.43
N THR A 535 -19.70 -43.49 32.63
CA THR A 535 -19.50 -44.48 31.56
C THR A 535 -18.79 -43.85 30.36
N ALA A 536 -18.20 -44.66 29.48
CA ALA A 536 -17.57 -44.15 28.25
C ALA A 536 -18.59 -43.42 27.35
N ALA A 537 -19.86 -43.85 27.36
CA ALA A 537 -20.94 -43.20 26.62
C ALA A 537 -21.28 -41.82 27.20
N ASP A 538 -21.33 -41.68 28.53
CA ASP A 538 -21.57 -40.40 29.21
C ASP A 538 -20.43 -39.41 28.97
N GLY A 539 -19.19 -39.90 28.95
CA GLY A 539 -18.02 -39.08 28.61
C GLY A 539 -18.10 -38.54 27.18
N ILE A 540 -18.42 -39.38 26.18
CA ILE A 540 -18.58 -38.94 24.79
C ILE A 540 -19.74 -37.93 24.67
N ALA A 541 -20.88 -38.21 25.31
CA ALA A 541 -22.03 -37.31 25.29
C ALA A 541 -21.70 -35.95 25.94
N GLY A 542 -20.97 -35.95 27.05
CA GLY A 542 -20.50 -34.74 27.73
C GLY A 542 -19.56 -33.90 26.86
N VAL A 543 -18.55 -34.52 26.22
CA VAL A 543 -17.63 -33.81 25.31
C VAL A 543 -18.39 -33.16 24.17
N MET A 544 -19.34 -33.87 23.58
CA MET A 544 -20.18 -33.33 22.50
C MET A 544 -21.07 -32.18 22.98
N PHE A 545 -21.70 -32.32 24.15
CA PHE A 545 -22.60 -31.32 24.72
C PHE A 545 -21.86 -30.03 25.08
N PHE A 546 -20.84 -30.10 25.93
CA PHE A 546 -20.06 -28.92 26.34
C PHE A 546 -19.28 -28.33 25.17
N GLY A 547 -18.73 -29.19 24.30
CA GLY A 547 -17.99 -28.74 23.13
C GLY A 547 -18.84 -28.00 22.10
N PHE A 548 -20.13 -28.32 21.99
CA PHE A 548 -21.07 -27.55 21.19
C PHE A 548 -21.21 -26.11 21.69
N PHE A 549 -21.38 -25.89 23.00
CA PHE A 549 -21.50 -24.54 23.57
C PHE A 549 -20.21 -23.72 23.44
N VAL A 550 -19.05 -24.35 23.66
CA VAL A 550 -17.75 -23.70 23.45
C VAL A 550 -17.58 -23.32 21.98
N THR A 551 -17.91 -24.22 21.05
CA THR A 551 -17.88 -23.92 19.61
C THR A 551 -18.80 -22.73 19.27
N LEU A 552 -20.02 -22.72 19.80
CA LEU A 552 -21.00 -21.65 19.60
C LEU A 552 -20.45 -20.29 20.09
N ALA A 553 -19.78 -20.27 21.24
CA ALA A 553 -19.12 -19.08 21.77
C ALA A 553 -17.95 -18.58 20.90
N MET A 554 -17.31 -19.45 20.12
CA MET A 554 -16.22 -19.08 19.20
C MET A 554 -16.71 -18.57 17.83
N LEU A 555 -17.97 -18.81 17.43
CA LEU A 555 -18.49 -18.39 16.13
C LEU A 555 -18.46 -16.87 15.89
N PRO A 556 -18.79 -16.00 16.86
CA PRO A 556 -18.68 -14.55 16.67
C PRO A 556 -17.25 -14.10 16.37
N LEU A 557 -16.25 -14.69 17.04
CA LEU A 557 -14.82 -14.42 16.80
C LEU A 557 -14.37 -14.87 15.42
N TRP A 558 -14.81 -16.05 15.00
CA TRP A 558 -14.60 -16.55 13.65
C TRP A 558 -15.20 -15.60 12.61
N ALA A 559 -16.48 -15.23 12.76
CA ALA A 559 -17.17 -14.33 11.84
C ALA A 559 -16.46 -12.97 11.75
N TRP A 560 -16.05 -12.42 12.89
CA TRP A 560 -15.25 -11.21 12.96
C TRP A 560 -13.89 -11.37 12.25
N GLY A 561 -13.18 -12.47 12.49
CA GLY A 561 -11.92 -12.82 11.83
C GLY A 561 -12.06 -12.90 10.31
N ALA A 562 -13.13 -13.52 9.82
CA ALA A 562 -13.45 -13.64 8.40
C ALA A 562 -13.72 -12.26 7.78
N ALA A 563 -14.46 -11.39 8.46
CA ALA A 563 -14.70 -10.01 8.02
C ALA A 563 -13.39 -9.20 7.94
N VAL A 564 -12.51 -9.34 8.93
CA VAL A 564 -11.18 -8.71 8.93
C VAL A 564 -10.30 -9.24 7.79
N ARG A 565 -10.31 -10.56 7.54
CA ARG A 565 -9.59 -11.18 6.43
C ARG A 565 -10.04 -10.61 5.08
N SER A 566 -11.36 -10.57 4.86
CA SER A 566 -11.96 -9.99 3.64
C SER A 566 -11.55 -8.53 3.44
N ARG A 567 -11.63 -7.71 4.49
CA ARG A 567 -11.20 -6.30 4.44
C ARG A 567 -9.71 -6.14 4.15
N ARG A 568 -8.86 -7.01 4.71
CA ARG A 568 -7.42 -7.00 4.45
C ARG A 568 -7.08 -7.40 3.01
N ARG A 569 -7.73 -8.44 2.47
CA ARG A 569 -7.53 -8.85 1.07
C ARG A 569 -7.90 -7.72 0.11
N ARG A 570 -9.10 -7.15 0.25
CA ARG A 570 -9.54 -5.98 -0.53
C ARG A 570 -8.59 -4.79 -0.41
N GLY A 571 -8.09 -4.53 0.80
CA GLY A 571 -7.11 -3.47 1.02
C GLY A 571 -5.78 -3.68 0.30
N ARG A 572 -5.26 -4.92 0.30
CA ARG A 572 -4.01 -5.27 -0.39
C ARG A 572 -4.17 -5.37 -1.90
N GLU A 573 -5.33 -5.81 -2.37
CA GLU A 573 -5.68 -5.79 -3.80
C GLU A 573 -5.75 -4.35 -4.28
N TRP A 574 -6.46 -3.47 -3.56
CA TRP A 574 -6.48 -2.04 -3.87
C TRP A 574 -5.08 -1.42 -3.84
N GLU A 575 -4.27 -1.69 -2.81
CA GLU A 575 -2.88 -1.21 -2.73
C GLU A 575 -2.03 -1.73 -3.91
N ARG A 576 -2.16 -3.01 -4.31
CA ARG A 576 -1.47 -3.57 -5.47
C ARG A 576 -1.93 -2.94 -6.78
N SER A 577 -3.24 -2.91 -7.04
CA SER A 577 -3.79 -2.28 -8.23
C SER A 577 -3.44 -0.80 -8.33
N MET A 578 -3.30 -0.09 -7.20
CA MET A 578 -2.82 1.29 -7.22
C MET A 578 -1.32 1.40 -7.48
N VAL A 579 -0.49 0.51 -6.94
CA VAL A 579 0.94 0.49 -7.25
C VAL A 579 1.18 0.12 -8.72
N GLU A 580 0.47 -0.88 -9.23
CA GLU A 580 0.45 -1.26 -10.65
C GLU A 580 -0.01 -0.07 -11.52
N ALA A 581 -1.11 0.60 -11.15
CA ALA A 581 -1.59 1.80 -11.86
C ALA A 581 -0.65 3.03 -11.76
N VAL A 582 0.27 3.07 -10.80
CA VAL A 582 1.33 4.08 -10.74
C VAL A 582 2.49 3.68 -11.65
N ALA A 583 2.94 2.43 -11.55
CA ALA A 583 4.10 1.91 -12.25
C ALA A 583 3.92 1.81 -13.77
N GLU A 584 2.73 1.41 -14.26
CA GLU A 584 2.49 1.14 -15.68
C GLU A 584 2.27 2.42 -16.53
N ARG A 585 2.06 3.59 -15.90
CA ARG A 585 1.27 4.66 -16.56
C ARG A 585 1.96 5.91 -17.06
N THR A 586 3.24 6.12 -16.76
CA THR A 586 3.92 7.34 -17.25
C THR A 586 4.40 7.18 -18.70
N ASP A 587 4.73 5.96 -19.12
CA ASP A 587 5.24 5.68 -20.47
C ASP A 587 4.11 5.42 -21.49
N HIS A 588 3.03 4.75 -21.08
CA HIS A 588 1.94 4.41 -21.99
C HIS A 588 1.15 5.63 -22.51
N ILE A 589 1.00 6.69 -21.71
CA ILE A 589 0.25 7.90 -22.13
C ILE A 589 1.08 8.74 -23.10
N VAL A 590 2.38 8.95 -22.81
CA VAL A 590 3.30 9.63 -23.74
C VAL A 590 3.41 8.86 -25.06
N ARG A 591 3.45 7.52 -25.00
CA ARG A 591 3.41 6.67 -26.20
C ARG A 591 2.07 6.73 -26.93
N ALA A 592 0.95 6.76 -26.21
CA ALA A 592 -0.38 6.87 -26.82
C ALA A 592 -0.55 8.21 -27.55
N GLU A 593 -0.08 9.31 -26.95
CA GLU A 593 -0.08 10.64 -27.58
C GLU A 593 0.83 10.64 -28.82
N ARG A 594 2.07 10.11 -28.70
CA ARG A 594 2.98 9.95 -29.84
C ARG A 594 2.38 9.08 -30.96
N TYR A 595 1.65 8.03 -30.61
CA TYR A 595 0.97 7.16 -31.56
C TYR A 595 -0.18 7.88 -32.27
N GLN A 596 -1.02 8.61 -31.54
CA GLN A 596 -2.09 9.42 -32.12
C GLN A 596 -1.55 10.49 -33.06
N VAL A 597 -0.49 11.21 -32.64
CA VAL A 597 0.20 12.20 -33.49
C VAL A 597 0.80 11.52 -34.73
N ALA A 598 1.47 10.37 -34.59
CA ALA A 598 2.04 9.63 -35.71
C ALA A 598 0.98 9.15 -36.73
N VAL A 599 -0.18 8.69 -36.25
CA VAL A 599 -1.29 8.29 -37.11
C VAL A 599 -1.85 9.50 -37.86
N GLY A 600 -2.14 10.60 -37.15
CA GLY A 600 -2.60 11.83 -37.80
C GLY A 600 -1.60 12.36 -38.83
N LEU A 601 -0.31 12.32 -38.51
CA LEU A 601 0.76 12.83 -39.37
C LEU A 601 0.85 12.07 -40.69
N ARG A 602 0.65 10.75 -40.62
CA ARG A 602 0.66 9.86 -41.78
C ARG A 602 -0.46 10.21 -42.75
N ASP A 603 -1.66 10.44 -42.23
CA ASP A 603 -2.85 10.72 -43.03
C ASP A 603 -2.83 12.15 -43.60
N ALA A 604 -2.29 13.12 -42.85
CA ALA A 604 -2.36 14.53 -43.21
C ALA A 604 -1.19 15.06 -44.05
N VAL A 605 0.04 14.56 -43.84
CA VAL A 605 1.26 15.18 -44.40
C VAL A 605 2.11 14.20 -45.19
N LEU A 606 2.29 12.98 -44.68
CA LEU A 606 3.22 12.00 -45.27
C LEU A 606 2.79 11.61 -46.69
N ASP A 607 1.51 11.31 -46.90
CA ASP A 607 0.99 10.80 -48.18
C ASP A 607 1.12 11.82 -49.32
N HIS A 608 0.80 13.09 -49.05
CA HIS A 608 1.01 14.20 -49.99
C HIS A 608 2.50 14.43 -50.30
N THR A 609 3.36 14.35 -49.29
CA THR A 609 4.82 14.52 -49.48
C THR A 609 5.42 13.38 -50.31
N VAL A 610 4.94 12.14 -50.15
CA VAL A 610 5.33 11.00 -50.99
C VAL A 610 4.89 11.20 -52.44
N ARG A 611 3.63 11.62 -52.67
CA ARG A 611 3.11 11.91 -54.01
C ARG A 611 3.92 12.99 -54.71
N LEU A 612 4.14 14.12 -54.05
CA LEU A 612 4.96 15.23 -54.54
C LEU A 612 6.35 14.74 -54.98
N THR A 613 7.04 14.01 -54.10
CA THR A 613 8.41 13.55 -54.36
C THR A 613 8.46 12.59 -55.54
N ARG A 614 7.51 11.64 -55.61
CA ARG A 614 7.44 10.67 -56.71
C ARG A 614 7.16 11.33 -58.05
N ILE A 615 6.23 12.28 -58.10
CA ILE A 615 5.86 13.01 -59.32
C ILE A 615 7.04 13.86 -59.82
N GLY A 616 7.70 14.58 -58.90
CA GLY A 616 8.88 15.38 -59.24
C GLY A 616 10.04 14.54 -59.76
N GLU A 617 10.32 13.39 -59.12
CA GLU A 617 11.37 12.47 -59.58
C GLU A 617 11.07 11.86 -60.95
N SER A 618 9.81 11.50 -61.21
CA SER A 618 9.41 10.95 -62.50
C SER A 618 9.60 11.96 -63.64
N ALA A 619 9.22 13.22 -63.39
CA ALA A 619 9.35 14.29 -64.38
C ALA A 619 10.81 14.70 -64.67
N LEU A 620 11.69 14.60 -63.67
CA LEU A 620 13.12 14.88 -63.81
C LEU A 620 13.89 13.78 -64.56
N ARG A 621 13.45 12.52 -64.50
CA ARG A 621 14.13 11.40 -65.16
C ARG A 621 13.82 11.32 -66.65
N ASP A 622 12.53 11.35 -67.01
CA ASP A 622 12.07 10.97 -68.35
C ASP A 622 11.11 11.99 -69.00
N GLY A 623 10.83 13.14 -68.34
CA GLY A 623 9.82 14.10 -68.78
C GLY A 623 10.35 15.15 -69.76
N SER A 624 9.54 15.48 -70.78
CA SER A 624 9.78 16.66 -71.63
C SER A 624 9.61 17.97 -70.84
N ALA A 625 10.06 19.10 -71.37
CA ALA A 625 9.86 20.41 -70.73
C ALA A 625 8.37 20.74 -70.47
N HIS A 626 7.46 20.21 -71.31
CA HIS A 626 6.02 20.32 -71.12
C HIS A 626 5.54 19.47 -69.94
N ASP A 627 6.04 18.23 -69.84
CA ASP A 627 5.71 17.30 -68.75
C ASP A 627 6.25 17.81 -67.40
N GLN A 628 7.43 18.44 -67.41
CA GLN A 628 8.02 19.06 -66.23
C GLN A 628 7.19 20.24 -65.71
N ARG A 629 6.65 21.08 -66.61
CA ARG A 629 5.76 22.18 -66.22
C ARG A 629 4.43 21.67 -65.65
N ALA A 630 3.86 20.63 -66.26
CA ALA A 630 2.65 19.97 -65.75
C ALA A 630 2.91 19.33 -64.37
N ALA A 631 4.02 18.60 -64.22
CA ALA A 631 4.42 17.99 -62.96
C ALA A 631 4.67 19.02 -61.85
N LEU A 632 5.32 20.14 -62.15
CA LEU A 632 5.57 21.21 -61.18
C LEU A 632 4.26 21.83 -60.66
N THR A 633 3.23 21.89 -61.50
CA THR A 633 1.89 22.36 -61.10
C THR A 633 1.24 21.40 -60.09
N VAL A 634 1.37 20.09 -60.31
CA VAL A 634 0.87 19.06 -59.38
C VAL A 634 1.68 19.03 -58.08
N VAL A 635 3.01 19.21 -58.16
CA VAL A 635 3.91 19.35 -57.00
C VAL A 635 3.49 20.52 -56.11
N VAL A 636 3.12 21.68 -56.68
CA VAL A 636 2.59 22.82 -55.90
C VAL A 636 1.27 22.48 -55.22
N ALA A 637 0.37 21.76 -55.91
CA ALA A 637 -0.92 21.36 -55.35
C ALA A 637 -0.75 20.40 -54.16
N GLU A 638 0.11 19.39 -54.30
CA GLU A 638 0.43 18.44 -53.22
C GLU A 638 1.15 19.12 -52.05
N ALA A 639 2.07 20.06 -52.31
CA ALA A 639 2.73 20.84 -51.24
C ALA A 639 1.74 21.68 -50.43
N ARG A 640 0.77 22.32 -51.10
CA ARG A 640 -0.31 23.07 -50.44
C ARG A 640 -1.27 22.16 -49.67
N ALA A 641 -1.59 20.99 -50.22
CA ALA A 641 -2.42 20.00 -49.52
C ALA A 641 -1.72 19.49 -48.25
N ALA A 642 -0.42 19.18 -48.32
CA ALA A 642 0.39 18.79 -47.16
C ALA A 642 0.44 19.90 -46.09
N LEU A 643 0.62 21.17 -46.49
CA LEU A 643 0.59 22.32 -45.57
C LEU A 643 -0.80 22.51 -44.92
N SER A 644 -1.88 22.32 -45.68
CA SER A 644 -3.25 22.42 -45.17
C SER A 644 -3.57 21.28 -44.20
N GLY A 645 -3.17 20.05 -44.52
CA GLY A 645 -3.31 18.90 -43.63
C GLY A 645 -2.52 19.09 -42.34
N MET A 646 -1.29 19.60 -42.43
CA MET A 646 -0.47 19.94 -41.26
C MET A 646 -1.14 21.00 -40.39
N ARG A 647 -1.72 22.07 -40.96
CA ARG A 647 -2.43 23.09 -40.19
C ARG A 647 -3.65 22.53 -39.45
N GLY A 648 -4.48 21.72 -40.11
CA GLY A 648 -5.62 21.08 -39.44
C GLY A 648 -5.17 20.17 -38.30
N LEU A 649 -4.07 19.45 -38.48
CA LEU A 649 -3.48 18.63 -37.42
C LEU A 649 -2.97 19.48 -36.25
N LEU A 650 -2.27 20.59 -36.52
CA LEU A 650 -1.81 21.52 -35.48
C LEU A 650 -2.97 22.19 -34.73
N GLU A 651 -4.04 22.58 -35.42
CA GLU A 651 -5.25 23.15 -34.80
C GLU A 651 -5.91 22.14 -33.85
N THR A 652 -6.04 20.86 -34.27
CA THR A 652 -6.53 19.80 -33.36
C THR A 652 -5.56 19.48 -32.21
N MET A 653 -4.27 19.83 -32.36
CA MET A 653 -3.26 19.73 -31.28
C MET A 653 -3.30 20.92 -30.31
N GLU A 654 -3.70 22.10 -30.76
CA GLU A 654 -3.81 23.33 -29.97
C GLU A 654 -5.16 23.45 -29.24
N GLU A 655 -6.22 22.76 -29.69
CA GLU A 655 -7.49 22.75 -28.98
C GLU A 655 -7.32 22.18 -27.56
N PRO A 656 -7.60 22.97 -26.51
CA PRO A 656 -7.54 22.49 -25.14
C PRO A 656 -8.61 21.42 -24.95
N MET A 657 -8.20 20.28 -24.43
CA MET A 657 -9.04 19.13 -24.07
C MET A 657 -9.93 19.44 -22.85
N ASN A 658 -10.65 20.57 -22.87
CA ASN A 658 -11.54 21.00 -21.80
C ASN A 658 -12.93 20.32 -21.92
N GLU A 659 -13.27 19.74 -23.07
CA GLU A 659 -14.61 19.18 -23.32
C GLU A 659 -14.74 17.66 -23.09
N THR A 660 -13.65 16.89 -23.08
CA THR A 660 -13.73 15.42 -22.87
C THR A 660 -13.77 15.00 -21.41
N VAL A 661 -13.44 15.88 -20.46
CA VAL A 661 -13.58 15.61 -19.02
C VAL A 661 -15.04 15.75 -18.55
N ASP A 662 -15.80 16.70 -19.11
CA ASP A 662 -17.22 16.88 -18.75
C ASP A 662 -18.12 15.77 -19.32
N ALA A 663 -17.78 15.18 -20.47
CA ALA A 663 -18.58 14.10 -21.06
C ALA A 663 -18.40 12.74 -20.36
N ALA A 664 -17.26 12.52 -19.67
CA ALA A 664 -17.00 11.28 -18.93
C ALA A 664 -17.52 11.31 -17.48
N GLY A 665 -17.76 12.50 -16.91
CA GLY A 665 -18.35 12.69 -15.58
C GLY A 665 -19.89 12.62 -15.55
N ALA A 666 -20.55 12.54 -16.71
CA ALA A 666 -21.99 12.54 -16.86
C ALA A 666 -22.51 11.26 -17.53
N ARG A 667 -22.22 10.10 -16.94
CA ARG A 667 -23.08 8.91 -17.10
C ARG A 667 -23.36 8.30 -15.72
N PRO A 668 -24.63 8.05 -15.37
CA PRO A 668 -25.04 7.59 -14.04
C PRO A 668 -24.48 6.22 -13.66
#